data_AF-A0ABD5T7V3-F1
#
_entry.id   AF-A0ABD5T7V3-F1
#
_cell.length_a   1.000
_cell.length_b   1.000
_cell.length_c   1.000
_cell.angle_alpha   90.00
_cell.angle_beta   90.00
_cell.angle_gamma   90.00
#
_symmetry.space_group_name_H-M   'P 1'
#
loop_
_entity.id
_entity.type
_entity.pdbx_description
1 polymer ?
#
loop_
_entity_poly.entity_id
_entity_poly.type
_entity_poly.pdbx_seq_one_letter_code
_entity_poly.pdbx_strand_id
1 'polypeptide(L)'
;MSYRRAYEYMPEYYVNFFESCIRSIKEDGRVGMLVPRSFLFNQTLESFRSDFVGEGGSFDFLAEFGYGVLDNATVGTAGTIVRKGSQKETDGTFIRLHDINKEDKEKIYLNSAFNSVEEDIKRVFRVSLDEFQQIPGTPICYSLPSKARELHNTNLKIDPSVPGIEGTGVSDVKVGMQTGNNQRYVRKHWELTESGSRPFTNAGGDVWVLPQVDEMINWEQNGKRIARNSSARFQNSKYYEREGLTWAYIKRTGRRFGYYPKGGVFGHASNMLFAEDGLSPWLLLGALNSDLFHGLMLCLTPERRWESGYIGRLPWFRQLEKSEELEKKVQEQYELFIQQRVHDINSPYYIGPELLPNSKNNDFWYSTHEHAKLVSIEPGELFQTGVAKNTLTELAQQAENSERSRREQIENLAHEIDSEIFETLNVPSTVQDQIRQEIWLRTVEDPEDRIVGEAVEITENSEEFEEMVKDLIHHFTLVALQENSDGVIPISDVNSENNLLDEIINQFEQSFGEDADDRLIEADRVLGSRSPDEEAYPNLRAWLEDDLFDYHVSTFDRTPILWRLTSTRLVSDPTGEGFACLLDYHQLDDGLFDRLSNRYLEPRKALLRERRSAANRRRNDESLPTSEQAAAAETYTRCESGLEQIAVLEDRF
;
A
#
# COMPACT_ATOMS: atom_id res chain seq x y z
N MET A 1 -16.02 -32.85 -50.09
CA MET A 1 -14.81 -32.01 -49.90
C MET A 1 -15.25 -30.56 -49.74
N SER A 2 -15.50 -30.13 -48.49
CA SER A 2 -15.75 -28.73 -48.19
C SER A 2 -14.57 -28.24 -47.36
N TYR A 3 -13.78 -27.33 -47.94
CA TYR A 3 -12.64 -26.70 -47.29
C TYR A 3 -13.14 -25.98 -46.03
N ARG A 4 -12.88 -26.55 -44.85
CA ARG A 4 -12.83 -25.79 -43.60
C ARG A 4 -11.74 -24.74 -43.80
N ARG A 5 -12.11 -23.47 -43.96
CA ARG A 5 -11.17 -22.35 -43.84
C ARG A 5 -10.59 -22.41 -42.43
N ALA A 6 -9.31 -22.72 -42.31
CA ALA A 6 -8.57 -22.59 -41.06
C ALA A 6 -8.39 -21.09 -40.83
N TYR A 7 -8.92 -20.57 -39.73
CA TYR A 7 -8.54 -19.24 -39.26
C TYR A 7 -7.07 -19.30 -38.83
N GLU A 8 -6.25 -18.40 -39.35
CA GLU A 8 -4.80 -18.36 -39.08
C GLU A 8 -4.50 -17.76 -37.70
N TYR A 9 -5.40 -16.90 -37.20
CA TYR A 9 -5.21 -16.14 -35.96
C TYR A 9 -6.23 -16.49 -34.87
N MET A 10 -5.95 -16.03 -33.65
CA MET A 10 -6.89 -16.05 -32.52
C MET A 10 -8.21 -15.38 -32.94
N PRO A 11 -9.38 -16.02 -32.71
CA PRO A 11 -10.65 -15.52 -33.21
C PRO A 11 -11.08 -14.23 -32.50
N GLU A 12 -10.78 -13.09 -33.12
CA GLU A 12 -11.24 -11.78 -32.70
C GLU A 12 -11.92 -11.07 -33.88
N TYR A 13 -13.02 -10.35 -33.64
CA TYR A 13 -13.88 -9.88 -34.73
C TYR A 13 -13.13 -8.98 -35.71
N TYR A 14 -12.39 -7.99 -35.20
CA TYR A 14 -11.69 -7.04 -36.07
C TYR A 14 -10.53 -7.70 -36.84
N VAL A 15 -9.88 -8.73 -36.28
CA VAL A 15 -8.82 -9.51 -36.96
C VAL A 15 -9.41 -10.25 -38.15
N ASN A 16 -10.57 -10.88 -37.98
CA ASN A 16 -11.26 -11.57 -39.08
C ASN A 16 -11.69 -10.61 -40.21
N PHE A 17 -12.16 -9.40 -39.86
CA PHE A 17 -12.47 -8.36 -40.84
C PHE A 17 -11.22 -7.89 -41.58
N PHE A 18 -10.10 -7.71 -40.87
CA PHE A 18 -8.83 -7.34 -41.47
C PHE A 18 -8.38 -8.39 -42.50
N GLU A 19 -8.34 -9.67 -42.12
CA GLU A 19 -7.98 -10.80 -42.99
C GLU A 19 -8.88 -10.85 -44.24
N SER A 20 -10.21 -10.67 -44.06
CA SER A 20 -11.16 -10.65 -45.18
C SER A 20 -10.95 -9.47 -46.12
N CYS A 21 -10.68 -8.27 -45.59
CA CYS A 21 -10.44 -7.07 -46.38
C CYS A 21 -9.16 -7.20 -47.21
N ILE A 22 -8.04 -7.62 -46.61
CA ILE A 22 -6.75 -7.84 -47.30
C ILE A 22 -6.88 -8.88 -48.42
N ARG A 23 -7.63 -9.96 -48.19
CA ARG A 23 -7.90 -10.96 -49.25
C ARG A 23 -8.72 -10.44 -50.42
N SER A 24 -9.55 -9.41 -50.20
CA SER A 24 -10.49 -8.89 -51.19
C SER A 24 -9.91 -7.76 -52.06
N ILE A 25 -8.81 -7.14 -51.66
CA ILE A 25 -8.17 -6.05 -52.41
C ILE A 25 -7.08 -6.55 -53.36
N LYS A 26 -6.76 -5.73 -54.38
CA LYS A 26 -5.64 -5.96 -55.31
C LYS A 26 -4.31 -5.57 -54.65
N GLU A 27 -3.19 -5.96 -55.26
CA GLU A 27 -1.85 -5.42 -54.93
C GLU A 27 -1.88 -3.89 -54.93
N ASP A 28 -1.13 -3.27 -54.01
CA ASP A 28 -1.10 -1.84 -53.68
C ASP A 28 -2.44 -1.25 -53.17
N GLY A 29 -3.46 -2.08 -52.99
CA GLY A 29 -4.71 -1.69 -52.35
C GLY A 29 -4.49 -1.38 -50.86
N ARG A 30 -5.32 -0.49 -50.31
CA ARG A 30 -5.24 -0.05 -48.90
C ARG A 30 -6.47 -0.48 -48.12
N VAL A 31 -6.25 -0.94 -46.89
CA VAL A 31 -7.29 -1.23 -45.90
C VAL A 31 -7.11 -0.28 -44.74
N GLY A 32 -8.12 0.56 -44.50
CA GLY A 32 -8.20 1.44 -43.33
C GLY A 32 -9.13 0.86 -42.28
N MET A 33 -8.68 0.74 -41.04
CA MET A 33 -9.50 0.24 -39.94
C MET A 33 -9.29 1.05 -38.66
N LEU A 34 -10.36 1.23 -37.90
CA LEU A 34 -10.31 1.68 -36.52
C LEU A 34 -10.47 0.44 -35.63
N VAL A 35 -9.44 0.11 -34.85
CA VAL A 35 -9.35 -1.13 -34.06
C VAL A 35 -8.98 -0.85 -32.60
N PRO A 36 -9.22 -1.77 -31.65
CA PRO A 36 -8.79 -1.60 -30.27
C PRO A 36 -7.27 -1.54 -30.16
N ARG A 37 -6.71 -0.51 -29.50
CA ARG A 37 -5.25 -0.31 -29.40
C ARG A 37 -4.49 -1.46 -28.73
N SER A 38 -5.18 -2.30 -27.96
CA SER A 38 -4.58 -3.42 -27.22
C SER A 38 -3.85 -4.40 -28.14
N PHE A 39 -4.20 -4.46 -29.43
CA PHE A 39 -3.52 -5.31 -30.41
C PHE A 39 -2.03 -4.99 -30.55
N LEU A 40 -1.60 -3.76 -30.22
CA LEU A 40 -0.19 -3.35 -30.26
C LEU A 40 0.69 -4.13 -29.29
N PHE A 41 0.12 -4.70 -28.22
CA PHE A 41 0.87 -5.30 -27.10
C PHE A 41 0.38 -6.70 -26.70
N ASN A 42 -0.91 -7.00 -26.89
CA ASN A 42 -1.53 -8.23 -26.36
C ASN A 42 -0.90 -9.49 -26.94
N GLN A 43 -0.34 -10.34 -26.07
CA GLN A 43 0.38 -11.56 -26.44
C GLN A 43 -0.45 -12.53 -27.31
N THR A 44 -1.75 -12.64 -27.07
CA THR A 44 -2.63 -13.54 -27.86
C THR A 44 -2.75 -13.15 -29.34
N LEU A 45 -2.33 -11.93 -29.68
CA LEU A 45 -2.36 -11.36 -31.04
C LEU A 45 -0.97 -11.25 -31.66
N GLU A 46 0.02 -11.93 -31.11
CA GLU A 46 1.40 -11.93 -31.62
C GLU A 46 1.50 -12.41 -33.07
N SER A 47 0.90 -13.56 -33.41
CA SER A 47 0.91 -14.05 -34.80
C SER A 47 0.26 -13.06 -35.76
N PHE A 48 -0.85 -12.42 -35.34
CA PHE A 48 -1.49 -11.37 -36.11
C PHE A 48 -0.55 -10.18 -36.29
N ARG A 49 0.11 -9.70 -35.22
CA ARG A 49 1.09 -8.61 -35.31
C ARG A 49 2.26 -8.96 -36.23
N SER A 50 2.82 -10.15 -36.14
CA SER A 50 3.96 -10.55 -36.97
C SER A 50 3.61 -10.56 -38.45
N ASP A 51 2.42 -11.04 -38.83
CA ASP A 51 1.96 -11.00 -40.22
C ASP A 51 1.52 -9.60 -40.66
N PHE A 52 0.93 -8.85 -39.72
CA PHE A 52 0.55 -7.45 -39.90
C PHE A 52 1.78 -6.58 -40.18
N VAL A 53 2.88 -6.78 -39.43
CA VAL A 53 4.17 -6.05 -39.46
C VAL A 53 5.17 -6.62 -40.48
N GLY A 54 5.04 -7.89 -40.86
CA GLY A 54 6.01 -8.66 -41.64
C GLY A 54 5.66 -8.84 -43.12
N GLU A 55 5.83 -10.07 -43.63
CA GLU A 55 5.89 -10.36 -45.08
C GLU A 55 4.57 -10.11 -45.86
N GLY A 56 3.44 -9.93 -45.16
CA GLY A 56 2.10 -9.88 -45.75
C GLY A 56 1.53 -8.48 -46.05
N GLY A 57 2.11 -7.40 -45.52
CA GLY A 57 1.57 -6.04 -45.69
C GLY A 57 2.58 -4.95 -45.40
N SER A 58 2.56 -3.88 -46.21
CA SER A 58 3.33 -2.66 -45.96
C SER A 58 2.47 -1.63 -45.22
N PHE A 59 3.09 -0.83 -44.34
CA PHE A 59 2.39 0.20 -43.57
C PHE A 59 2.44 1.54 -44.27
N ASP A 60 1.31 2.23 -44.30
CA ASP A 60 1.33 3.66 -44.62
C ASP A 60 1.44 4.45 -43.30
N PHE A 61 0.50 4.26 -42.37
CA PHE A 61 0.61 4.80 -41.01
C PHE A 61 -0.30 4.12 -39.99
N LEU A 62 0.02 4.34 -38.70
CA LEU A 62 -0.82 4.03 -37.55
C LEU A 62 -0.98 5.26 -36.67
N ALA A 63 -2.23 5.63 -36.34
CA ALA A 63 -2.54 6.68 -35.37
C ALA A 63 -3.07 6.05 -34.08
N GLU A 64 -2.33 6.18 -32.98
CA GLU A 64 -2.73 5.71 -31.67
C GLU A 64 -3.61 6.77 -30.99
N PHE A 65 -4.92 6.67 -31.19
CA PHE A 65 -5.86 7.64 -30.64
C PHE A 65 -6.09 7.50 -29.15
N GLY A 66 -5.98 6.30 -28.56
CA GLY A 66 -6.36 6.09 -27.16
C GLY A 66 -7.87 6.22 -26.95
N TYR A 67 -8.29 6.69 -25.77
CA TYR A 67 -9.72 6.75 -25.41
C TYR A 67 -10.45 7.95 -26.05
N GLY A 68 -11.79 7.93 -26.03
CA GLY A 68 -12.61 9.10 -26.39
C GLY A 68 -12.98 9.23 -27.87
N VAL A 69 -12.52 8.33 -28.75
CA VAL A 69 -12.91 8.33 -30.18
C VAL A 69 -14.33 7.81 -30.41
N LEU A 70 -14.76 6.82 -29.60
CA LEU A 70 -16.09 6.23 -29.70
C LEU A 70 -16.95 6.72 -28.54
N ASP A 71 -18.01 7.47 -28.84
CA ASP A 71 -18.83 8.19 -27.84
C ASP A 71 -19.42 7.28 -26.75
N ASN A 72 -19.73 6.03 -27.09
CA ASN A 72 -20.44 5.09 -26.22
C ASN A 72 -19.59 3.88 -25.80
N ALA A 73 -18.26 3.90 -26.02
CA ALA A 73 -17.39 2.77 -25.70
C ALA A 73 -16.10 3.22 -25.00
N THR A 74 -15.84 2.67 -23.82
CA THR A 74 -14.59 2.87 -23.06
C THR A 74 -13.48 1.96 -23.58
N VAL A 75 -13.17 2.06 -24.88
CA VAL A 75 -12.12 1.29 -25.54
C VAL A 75 -11.12 2.25 -26.15
N GLY A 76 -9.83 2.06 -25.84
CA GLY A 76 -8.76 2.78 -26.51
C GLY A 76 -8.63 2.30 -27.96
N THR A 77 -8.57 3.22 -28.92
CA THR A 77 -8.55 2.89 -30.35
C THR A 77 -7.24 3.27 -31.03
N ALA A 78 -6.96 2.61 -32.15
CA ALA A 78 -5.92 2.96 -33.10
C ALA A 78 -6.49 2.93 -34.52
N GLY A 79 -6.14 3.91 -35.34
CA GLY A 79 -6.41 3.93 -36.77
C GLY A 79 -5.23 3.36 -37.54
N THR A 80 -5.48 2.40 -38.42
CA THR A 80 -4.43 1.70 -39.17
C THR A 80 -4.70 1.78 -40.66
N ILE A 81 -3.71 2.15 -41.47
CA ILE A 81 -3.75 2.00 -42.92
C ILE A 81 -2.68 1.00 -43.35
N VAL A 82 -3.12 -0.16 -43.85
CA VAL A 82 -2.24 -1.21 -44.37
C VAL A 82 -2.40 -1.34 -45.87
N ARG A 83 -1.27 -1.44 -46.57
CA ARG A 83 -1.15 -1.63 -48.01
C ARG A 83 -0.80 -3.09 -48.30
N LYS A 84 -1.57 -3.71 -49.20
CA LYS A 84 -1.31 -5.08 -49.66
C LYS A 84 -0.13 -5.08 -50.64
N GLY A 85 0.80 -6.00 -50.44
CA GLY A 85 1.93 -6.20 -51.36
C GLY A 85 3.28 -5.90 -50.71
N SER A 86 4.33 -6.38 -51.36
CA SER A 86 5.68 -6.55 -50.81
C SER A 86 6.61 -5.34 -51.03
N GLN A 87 6.09 -4.12 -51.14
CA GLN A 87 6.99 -2.96 -51.11
C GLN A 87 7.59 -2.86 -49.71
N LYS A 88 8.86 -3.28 -49.61
CA LYS A 88 9.73 -3.22 -48.43
C LYS A 88 10.08 -1.77 -48.08
N GLU A 89 9.08 -0.92 -47.85
CA GLU A 89 9.35 0.16 -46.90
C GLU A 89 9.48 -0.51 -45.55
N THR A 90 10.72 -0.55 -45.05
CA THR A 90 11.04 -1.11 -43.73
C THR A 90 10.48 -0.24 -42.62
N ASP A 91 10.08 1.00 -42.91
CA ASP A 91 9.74 2.01 -41.90
C ASP A 91 8.24 2.26 -41.87
N GLY A 92 7.64 2.13 -40.68
CA GLY A 92 6.27 2.53 -40.41
C GLY A 92 6.18 3.97 -39.89
N THR A 93 5.13 4.69 -40.27
CA THR A 93 4.81 6.00 -39.69
C THR A 93 3.79 5.84 -38.56
N PHE A 94 4.08 6.38 -37.37
CA PHE A 94 3.22 6.30 -36.20
C PHE A 94 2.88 7.69 -35.67
N ILE A 95 1.63 7.91 -35.28
CA ILE A 95 1.12 9.18 -34.77
C ILE A 95 0.53 8.96 -33.37
N ARG A 96 1.02 9.69 -32.37
CA ARG A 96 0.61 9.59 -30.97
C ARG A 96 -0.47 10.60 -30.60
N LEU A 97 -1.61 10.13 -30.07
CA LEU A 97 -2.70 10.97 -29.58
C LEU A 97 -3.40 10.43 -28.32
N HIS A 98 -2.84 9.42 -27.67
CA HIS A 98 -3.51 8.71 -26.56
C HIS A 98 -3.60 9.54 -25.28
N ASP A 99 -2.71 10.49 -25.11
CA ASP A 99 -2.60 11.46 -24.01
C ASP A 99 -3.43 12.74 -24.23
N ILE A 100 -4.02 12.91 -25.42
CA ILE A 100 -4.82 14.10 -25.76
C ILE A 100 -6.29 13.91 -25.32
N ASN A 101 -6.93 14.98 -24.88
CA ASN A 101 -8.38 15.01 -24.62
C ASN A 101 -9.18 14.99 -25.91
N LYS A 102 -10.39 14.42 -25.87
CA LYS A 102 -11.23 14.17 -27.06
C LYS A 102 -11.42 15.41 -27.94
N GLU A 103 -11.65 16.55 -27.31
CA GLU A 103 -11.99 17.83 -27.94
C GLU A 103 -10.85 18.36 -28.83
N ASP A 104 -9.60 18.04 -28.48
CA ASP A 104 -8.41 18.54 -29.17
C ASP A 104 -7.82 17.53 -30.17
N LYS A 105 -8.26 16.26 -30.16
CA LYS A 105 -7.65 15.19 -30.98
C LYS A 105 -7.62 15.50 -32.46
N GLU A 106 -8.73 15.98 -33.01
CA GLU A 106 -8.81 16.27 -34.45
C GLU A 106 -7.80 17.36 -34.85
N LYS A 107 -7.77 18.46 -34.08
CA LYS A 107 -6.85 19.58 -34.31
C LYS A 107 -5.39 19.13 -34.22
N ILE A 108 -5.03 18.42 -33.16
CA ILE A 108 -3.65 17.94 -32.94
C ILE A 108 -3.27 16.88 -33.98
N TYR A 109 -4.18 16.00 -34.38
CA TYR A 109 -3.95 15.02 -35.45
C TYR A 109 -3.63 15.72 -36.77
N LEU A 110 -4.47 16.67 -37.21
CA LEU A 110 -4.28 17.38 -38.47
C LEU A 110 -2.98 18.20 -38.45
N ASN A 111 -2.67 18.85 -37.32
CA ASN A 111 -1.41 19.56 -37.17
C ASN A 111 -0.21 18.61 -37.25
N SER A 112 -0.23 17.51 -36.50
CA SER A 112 0.87 16.53 -36.49
C SER A 112 1.08 15.87 -37.86
N ALA A 113 0.00 15.57 -38.59
CA ALA A 113 0.08 14.84 -39.85
C ALA A 113 0.49 15.72 -41.04
N PHE A 114 0.16 17.01 -41.02
CA PHE A 114 0.31 17.90 -42.20
C PHE A 114 1.18 19.13 -41.97
N ASN A 115 1.44 19.52 -40.72
CA ASN A 115 2.24 20.70 -40.39
C ASN A 115 3.55 20.28 -39.68
N SER A 116 4.64 21.01 -39.96
CA SER A 116 5.87 20.89 -39.19
C SER A 116 5.82 21.89 -38.03
N VAL A 117 5.27 21.46 -36.88
CA VAL A 117 5.27 22.26 -35.65
C VAL A 117 6.24 21.61 -34.67
N GLU A 118 7.15 22.39 -34.10
CA GLU A 118 7.93 21.96 -32.93
C GLU A 118 7.00 22.01 -31.71
N GLU A 119 6.64 20.84 -31.19
CA GLU A 119 5.92 20.66 -29.93
C GLU A 119 6.87 20.02 -28.91
N ASP A 120 6.63 20.26 -27.61
CA ASP A 120 7.41 19.64 -26.52
C ASP A 120 7.27 18.11 -26.49
N ILE A 121 6.15 17.59 -26.99
CA ILE A 121 5.87 16.16 -27.10
C ILE A 121 5.97 15.75 -28.57
N LYS A 122 6.86 14.80 -28.86
CA LYS A 122 6.97 14.23 -30.21
C LYS A 122 5.72 13.41 -30.54
N ARG A 123 5.00 13.83 -31.59
CA ARG A 123 3.77 13.17 -32.05
C ARG A 123 3.97 12.20 -33.20
N VAL A 124 4.94 12.45 -34.09
CA VAL A 124 5.17 11.66 -35.29
C VAL A 124 6.47 10.88 -35.22
N PHE A 125 6.40 9.59 -35.48
CA PHE A 125 7.53 8.66 -35.43
C PHE A 125 7.65 7.94 -36.77
N ARG A 126 8.89 7.75 -37.21
CA ARG A 126 9.24 6.81 -38.28
C ARG A 126 10.19 5.78 -37.69
N VAL A 127 9.78 4.52 -37.71
CA VAL A 127 10.48 3.42 -37.02
C VAL A 127 10.55 2.23 -37.95
N SER A 128 11.71 1.58 -38.01
CA SER A 128 11.84 0.35 -38.78
C SER A 128 11.02 -0.76 -38.09
N LEU A 129 10.19 -1.44 -38.86
CA LEU A 129 9.33 -2.54 -38.42
C LEU A 129 10.14 -3.73 -37.89
N ASP A 130 11.37 -3.90 -38.38
CA ASP A 130 12.31 -4.92 -37.90
C ASP A 130 12.77 -4.65 -36.45
N GLU A 131 12.71 -3.40 -35.97
CA GLU A 131 13.03 -3.08 -34.58
C GLU A 131 12.04 -3.72 -33.59
N PHE A 132 10.79 -3.95 -33.98
CA PHE A 132 9.81 -4.59 -33.10
C PHE A 132 10.09 -6.07 -32.90
N GLN A 133 10.76 -6.73 -33.84
CA GLN A 133 11.16 -8.15 -33.73
C GLN A 133 12.23 -8.36 -32.65
N GLN A 134 12.92 -7.30 -32.24
CA GLN A 134 13.93 -7.34 -31.16
C GLN A 134 13.28 -7.52 -29.78
N ILE A 135 11.98 -7.26 -29.66
CA ILE A 135 11.23 -7.28 -28.41
C ILE A 135 10.42 -8.58 -28.32
N PRO A 136 10.54 -9.38 -27.24
CA PRO A 136 9.80 -10.62 -27.09
C PRO A 136 8.27 -10.46 -27.24
N GLY A 137 7.71 -11.13 -28.24
CA GLY A 137 6.28 -11.07 -28.60
C GLY A 137 5.90 -9.98 -29.61
N THR A 138 6.90 -9.34 -30.22
CA THR A 138 6.78 -8.36 -31.30
C THR A 138 5.75 -7.25 -31.05
N PRO A 139 5.73 -6.59 -29.87
CA PRO A 139 4.86 -5.44 -29.63
C PRO A 139 5.27 -4.24 -30.51
N ILE A 140 4.29 -3.48 -30.97
CA ILE A 140 4.50 -2.28 -31.80
C ILE A 140 4.77 -1.08 -30.87
N CYS A 141 5.93 -1.10 -30.20
CA CYS A 141 6.37 -0.02 -29.32
C CYS A 141 7.15 1.05 -30.10
N TYR A 142 6.43 1.86 -30.87
CA TYR A 142 7.01 2.90 -31.72
C TYR A 142 7.55 4.11 -30.93
N SER A 143 7.09 4.27 -29.69
CA SER A 143 7.12 5.53 -28.96
C SER A 143 8.37 5.67 -28.08
N LEU A 144 8.91 4.55 -27.60
CA LEU A 144 10.19 4.49 -26.91
C LEU A 144 11.36 4.63 -27.91
N PRO A 145 12.56 5.05 -27.49
CA PRO A 145 13.72 5.18 -28.38
C PRO A 145 14.27 3.82 -28.87
N SER A 146 14.92 3.83 -30.03
CA SER A 146 15.51 2.62 -30.64
C SER A 146 16.47 1.90 -29.69
N LYS A 147 17.32 2.67 -28.98
CA LYS A 147 18.23 2.12 -27.97
C LYS A 147 17.51 1.32 -26.86
N ALA A 148 16.32 1.75 -26.43
CA ALA A 148 15.53 1.02 -25.43
C ALA A 148 14.93 -0.28 -26.01
N ARG A 149 14.53 -0.28 -27.28
CA ARG A 149 14.10 -1.50 -27.97
C ARG A 149 15.26 -2.49 -28.15
N GLU A 150 16.43 -2.00 -28.57
CA GLU A 150 17.64 -2.80 -28.77
C GLU A 150 18.09 -3.53 -27.49
N LEU A 151 17.86 -2.95 -26.32
CA LEU A 151 18.19 -3.57 -25.03
C LEU A 151 17.41 -4.88 -24.79
N HIS A 152 16.29 -5.11 -25.47
CA HIS A 152 15.60 -6.41 -25.44
C HIS A 152 16.34 -7.50 -26.23
N ASN A 153 17.25 -7.14 -27.13
CA ASN A 153 18.02 -8.06 -27.97
C ASN A 153 19.21 -8.68 -27.20
N THR A 154 18.88 -9.37 -26.11
CA THR A 154 19.81 -10.16 -25.31
C THR A 154 19.18 -11.52 -25.05
N ASN A 155 20.02 -12.56 -24.99
CA ASN A 155 19.60 -13.90 -24.64
C ASN A 155 19.32 -14.05 -23.13
N LEU A 156 19.75 -13.09 -22.30
CA LEU A 156 19.48 -13.11 -20.86
C LEU A 156 18.16 -12.42 -20.55
N LYS A 157 17.27 -13.15 -19.88
CA LYS A 157 15.93 -12.71 -19.51
C LYS A 157 15.72 -12.91 -18.02
N ILE A 158 14.77 -12.20 -17.43
CA ILE A 158 14.38 -12.43 -16.04
C ILE A 158 13.91 -13.87 -15.85
N ASP A 159 12.88 -14.32 -16.60
CA ASP A 159 12.39 -15.71 -16.55
C ASP A 159 11.82 -16.14 -17.92
N PRO A 160 12.57 -16.88 -18.75
CA PRO A 160 12.12 -17.38 -20.05
C PRO A 160 11.28 -18.66 -19.96
N SER A 161 10.90 -19.13 -18.76
CA SER A 161 10.07 -20.33 -18.62
C SER A 161 8.63 -20.16 -19.13
N VAL A 162 8.23 -18.92 -19.44
CA VAL A 162 6.95 -18.58 -20.06
C VAL A 162 6.99 -18.95 -21.56
N PRO A 163 5.93 -19.57 -22.11
CA PRO A 163 5.88 -19.91 -23.53
C PRO A 163 6.15 -18.71 -24.45
N GLY A 164 6.94 -18.92 -25.50
CA GLY A 164 7.26 -17.90 -26.51
C GLY A 164 8.45 -17.01 -26.17
N ILE A 165 9.24 -17.36 -25.15
CA ILE A 165 10.49 -16.66 -24.81
C ILE A 165 11.66 -17.62 -25.02
N GLU A 166 12.58 -17.26 -25.91
CA GLU A 166 13.88 -17.92 -26.03
C GLU A 166 14.89 -17.17 -25.15
N GLY A 167 15.73 -17.89 -24.42
CA GLY A 167 16.75 -17.26 -23.58
C GLY A 167 17.23 -18.13 -22.41
N THR A 168 18.11 -17.52 -21.61
CA THR A 168 18.57 -18.03 -20.32
C THR A 168 18.01 -17.12 -19.23
N GLY A 169 17.35 -17.73 -18.23
CA GLY A 169 16.81 -17.03 -17.08
C GLY A 169 17.90 -16.64 -16.09
N VAL A 170 17.64 -15.60 -15.31
CA VAL A 170 18.44 -15.25 -14.12
C VAL A 170 17.60 -15.27 -12.85
N SER A 171 16.31 -15.55 -12.99
CA SER A 171 15.35 -15.58 -11.90
C SER A 171 14.18 -16.49 -12.26
N ASP A 172 13.42 -16.84 -11.23
CA ASP A 172 12.18 -17.59 -11.33
C ASP A 172 11.02 -16.68 -10.95
N VAL A 173 10.12 -16.40 -11.89
CA VAL A 173 8.88 -15.68 -11.66
C VAL A 173 7.75 -16.69 -11.42
N LYS A 174 7.15 -16.67 -10.22
CA LYS A 174 6.25 -17.74 -9.76
C LYS A 174 4.97 -17.17 -9.13
N VAL A 175 3.87 -17.88 -9.37
CA VAL A 175 2.55 -17.62 -8.77
C VAL A 175 2.41 -18.45 -7.49
N GLY A 176 1.83 -17.86 -6.44
CA GLY A 176 1.63 -18.50 -5.14
C GLY A 176 0.37 -19.36 -5.04
N MET A 177 -0.04 -19.67 -3.81
CA MET A 177 -1.19 -20.54 -3.57
C MET A 177 -2.54 -19.83 -3.73
N GLN A 178 -3.56 -20.60 -4.07
CA GLN A 178 -4.95 -20.24 -3.79
C GLN A 178 -5.36 -20.93 -2.49
N THR A 179 -5.65 -20.17 -1.43
CA THR A 179 -6.07 -20.73 -0.12
C THR A 179 -7.46 -21.36 -0.16
N GLY A 180 -8.31 -20.87 -1.07
CA GLY A 180 -9.72 -21.22 -1.21
C GLY A 180 -10.63 -20.68 -0.10
N ASN A 181 -10.09 -20.02 0.94
CA ASN A 181 -10.84 -19.35 2.00
C ASN A 181 -9.90 -18.47 2.86
N ASN A 182 -9.65 -17.21 2.46
CA ASN A 182 -8.77 -16.31 3.22
C ASN A 182 -9.31 -16.04 4.63
N GLN A 183 -10.61 -15.80 4.80
CA GLN A 183 -11.24 -15.52 6.11
C GLN A 183 -10.95 -16.61 7.16
N ARG A 184 -10.74 -17.86 6.73
CA ARG A 184 -10.43 -18.97 7.64
C ARG A 184 -8.96 -19.11 7.99
N TYR A 185 -8.05 -18.72 7.09
CA TYR A 185 -6.62 -19.08 7.18
C TYR A 185 -5.67 -17.90 7.26
N VAL A 186 -6.14 -16.69 6.94
CA VAL A 186 -5.36 -15.46 6.95
C VAL A 186 -5.89 -14.55 8.04
N ARG A 187 -4.98 -13.93 8.78
CA ARG A 187 -5.22 -12.95 9.85
C ARG A 187 -4.29 -11.77 9.64
N LYS A 188 -4.63 -10.61 10.17
CA LYS A 188 -3.66 -9.53 10.35
C LYS A 188 -2.65 -9.94 11.41
N HIS A 189 -1.41 -9.48 11.28
CA HIS A 189 -0.33 -9.92 12.17
C HIS A 189 -0.56 -9.54 13.63
N TRP A 190 -1.15 -8.38 13.87
CA TRP A 190 -1.52 -7.91 15.22
C TRP A 190 -2.63 -8.73 15.89
N GLU A 191 -3.41 -9.55 15.16
CA GLU A 191 -4.40 -10.45 15.78
C GLU A 191 -3.74 -11.63 16.51
N LEU A 192 -2.46 -11.91 16.26
CA LEU A 192 -1.83 -13.18 16.64
C LEU A 192 -0.79 -12.99 17.75
N THR A 193 -0.89 -13.82 18.79
CA THR A 193 0.12 -13.93 19.86
C THR A 193 0.93 -15.24 19.80
N GLU A 194 0.44 -16.24 19.05
CA GLU A 194 0.99 -17.60 19.04
C GLU A 194 1.84 -17.94 17.81
N SER A 195 2.70 -18.94 17.99
CA SER A 195 3.53 -19.51 16.92
C SER A 195 2.74 -20.40 15.96
N GLY A 196 3.19 -20.50 14.71
CA GLY A 196 2.63 -21.45 13.71
C GLY A 196 2.02 -20.77 12.48
N SER A 197 1.91 -19.45 12.51
CA SER A 197 1.62 -18.63 11.33
C SER A 197 2.92 -18.15 10.68
N ARG A 198 2.87 -17.88 9.37
CA ARG A 198 3.96 -17.24 8.62
C ARG A 198 3.50 -15.93 7.99
N PRO A 199 4.40 -14.96 7.78
CA PRO A 199 4.11 -13.80 6.96
C PRO A 199 3.51 -14.24 5.63
N PHE A 200 2.49 -13.53 5.18
CA PHE A 200 1.75 -13.85 3.98
C PHE A 200 1.58 -12.61 3.12
N THR A 201 1.74 -12.75 1.81
CA THR A 201 1.47 -11.66 0.87
C THR A 201 0.48 -12.10 -0.20
N ASN A 202 -0.49 -11.23 -0.47
CA ASN A 202 -1.35 -11.24 -1.67
C ASN A 202 -1.11 -10.03 -2.61
N ALA A 203 -0.06 -9.22 -2.35
CA ALA A 203 0.40 -8.11 -3.20
C ALA A 203 -0.71 -7.11 -3.51
N GLY A 204 -1.56 -6.90 -2.51
CA GLY A 204 -2.37 -5.68 -2.41
C GLY A 204 -1.52 -4.53 -1.91
N GLY A 205 -2.00 -3.32 -2.16
CA GLY A 205 -1.40 -2.08 -1.65
C GLY A 205 -0.32 -1.47 -2.55
N ASP A 206 0.25 -0.39 -2.05
CA ASP A 206 1.36 0.31 -2.67
C ASP A 206 2.67 -0.40 -2.32
N VAL A 207 3.41 -0.85 -3.34
CA VAL A 207 4.70 -1.53 -3.17
C VAL A 207 5.78 -0.70 -3.86
N TRP A 208 6.80 -0.32 -3.08
CA TRP A 208 8.06 0.26 -3.54
C TRP A 208 9.16 -0.01 -2.51
N VAL A 209 10.20 -0.76 -2.90
CA VAL A 209 11.36 -1.20 -2.11
C VAL A 209 11.02 -2.09 -0.91
N LEU A 210 10.09 -1.68 -0.04
CA LEU A 210 9.58 -2.43 1.09
C LEU A 210 8.07 -2.70 0.92
N PRO A 211 7.63 -3.96 0.77
CA PRO A 211 6.22 -4.28 0.69
C PRO A 211 5.55 -4.21 2.06
N GLN A 212 4.27 -3.83 2.09
CA GLN A 212 3.43 -4.01 3.27
C GLN A 212 3.12 -5.50 3.46
N VAL A 213 3.50 -6.05 4.61
CA VAL A 213 3.27 -7.46 4.97
C VAL A 213 2.55 -7.51 6.31
N ASP A 214 1.27 -7.14 6.28
CA ASP A 214 0.41 -7.10 7.45
C ASP A 214 -0.43 -8.37 7.64
N GLU A 215 -0.40 -9.29 6.67
CA GLU A 215 -1.12 -10.56 6.70
C GLU A 215 -0.21 -11.70 7.18
N MET A 216 -0.81 -12.61 7.95
CA MET A 216 -0.22 -13.85 8.43
C MET A 216 -1.12 -15.03 8.03
N ILE A 217 -0.52 -16.11 7.52
CA ILE A 217 -1.23 -17.33 7.14
C ILE A 217 -0.98 -18.44 8.16
N ASN A 218 -2.04 -19.16 8.56
CA ASN A 218 -1.89 -20.38 9.36
C ASN A 218 -1.08 -21.40 8.56
N TRP A 219 0.14 -21.66 9.02
CA TRP A 219 1.12 -22.48 8.31
C TRP A 219 1.48 -23.76 9.07
N GLU A 220 0.67 -24.13 10.06
CA GLU A 220 0.90 -25.31 10.88
C GLU A 220 1.08 -26.57 10.02
N GLN A 221 2.13 -27.33 10.35
CA GLN A 221 2.50 -28.55 9.65
C GLN A 221 2.63 -28.35 8.12
N ASN A 222 3.17 -27.21 7.68
CA ASN A 222 3.32 -26.81 6.27
C ASN A 222 1.98 -26.67 5.54
N GLY A 223 1.01 -26.00 6.18
CA GLY A 223 -0.28 -25.68 5.58
C GLY A 223 -1.22 -26.88 5.38
N LYS A 224 -1.03 -28.00 6.10
CA LYS A 224 -1.89 -29.20 5.98
C LYS A 224 -3.37 -28.90 6.17
N ARG A 225 -3.71 -27.96 7.06
CA ARG A 225 -5.10 -27.56 7.30
C ARG A 225 -5.71 -26.91 6.06
N ILE A 226 -4.94 -26.08 5.36
CA ILE A 226 -5.34 -25.44 4.09
C ILE A 226 -5.46 -26.49 2.99
N ALA A 227 -4.50 -27.42 2.89
CA ALA A 227 -4.50 -28.48 1.87
C ALA A 227 -5.73 -29.41 1.94
N ARG A 228 -6.39 -29.53 3.11
CA ARG A 228 -7.65 -30.27 3.27
C ARG A 228 -8.86 -29.55 2.66
N ASN A 229 -8.76 -28.27 2.34
CA ASN A 229 -9.81 -27.53 1.63
C ASN A 229 -9.82 -27.93 0.15
N SER A 230 -10.94 -28.44 -0.34
CA SER A 230 -11.09 -28.88 -1.74
C SER A 230 -10.88 -27.76 -2.77
N SER A 231 -11.05 -26.50 -2.35
CA SER A 231 -10.83 -25.32 -3.20
C SER A 231 -9.39 -24.78 -3.12
N ALA A 232 -8.55 -25.30 -2.23
CA ALA A 232 -7.16 -24.88 -2.14
C ALA A 232 -6.33 -25.44 -3.31
N ARG A 233 -5.40 -24.65 -3.83
CA ARG A 233 -4.45 -25.04 -4.87
C ARG A 233 -3.06 -24.55 -4.45
N PHE A 234 -2.20 -25.50 -4.08
CA PHE A 234 -0.80 -25.23 -3.80
C PHE A 234 -0.04 -25.20 -5.12
N GLN A 235 0.72 -24.14 -5.35
CA GLN A 235 1.54 -23.94 -6.55
C GLN A 235 2.93 -23.49 -6.12
N ASN A 236 3.97 -24.00 -6.77
CA ASN A 236 5.34 -23.54 -6.53
C ASN A 236 5.79 -23.63 -5.05
N SER A 237 5.31 -24.63 -4.30
CA SER A 237 5.57 -24.74 -2.85
C SER A 237 7.03 -24.87 -2.47
N LYS A 238 7.91 -25.26 -3.41
CA LYS A 238 9.37 -25.27 -3.23
C LYS A 238 9.98 -23.87 -3.04
N TYR A 239 9.23 -22.80 -3.33
CA TYR A 239 9.67 -21.42 -3.15
C TYR A 239 9.13 -20.77 -1.87
N TYR A 240 8.23 -21.44 -1.14
CA TYR A 240 7.75 -20.89 0.13
C TYR A 240 8.89 -20.78 1.14
N GLU A 241 8.84 -19.74 1.96
CA GLU A 241 9.84 -19.38 2.97
C GLU A 241 11.20 -18.93 2.40
N ARG A 242 11.34 -18.79 1.07
CA ARG A 242 12.50 -18.14 0.44
C ARG A 242 12.30 -16.63 0.33
N GLU A 243 13.39 -15.88 0.42
CA GLU A 243 13.39 -14.46 0.07
C GLU A 243 13.25 -14.25 -1.44
N GLY A 244 12.73 -13.09 -1.84
CA GLY A 244 12.55 -12.72 -3.23
C GLY A 244 11.96 -11.33 -3.36
N LEU A 245 11.47 -10.99 -4.55
CA LEU A 245 10.80 -9.72 -4.80
C LEU A 245 9.32 -9.96 -5.08
N THR A 246 8.46 -9.20 -4.42
CA THR A 246 7.02 -9.13 -4.73
C THR A 246 6.71 -7.82 -5.45
N TRP A 247 5.59 -7.75 -6.16
CA TRP A 247 5.15 -6.51 -6.80
C TRP A 247 3.64 -6.39 -6.85
N ALA A 248 3.15 -5.15 -6.87
CA ALA A 248 1.75 -4.86 -7.08
C ALA A 248 1.30 -5.28 -8.49
N TYR A 249 0.46 -6.32 -8.58
CA TYR A 249 -0.03 -6.88 -9.86
C TYR A 249 -0.76 -5.83 -10.72
N ILE A 250 -1.52 -4.93 -10.09
CA ILE A 250 -2.20 -3.80 -10.73
C ILE A 250 -1.74 -2.50 -10.08
N LYS A 251 -1.00 -1.68 -10.83
CA LYS A 251 -0.60 -0.34 -10.38
C LYS A 251 -0.63 0.63 -11.57
N ARG A 252 -0.78 1.93 -11.29
CA ARG A 252 -0.78 2.98 -12.32
C ARG A 252 0.55 3.73 -12.44
N THR A 253 1.43 3.62 -11.44
CA THR A 253 2.76 4.28 -11.37
C THR A 253 3.90 3.29 -11.66
N GLY A 254 5.14 3.77 -11.69
CA GLY A 254 6.28 2.99 -12.21
C GLY A 254 7.10 2.17 -11.23
N ARG A 255 7.30 2.66 -10.01
CA ARG A 255 7.98 1.94 -8.92
C ARG A 255 7.03 0.88 -8.37
N ARG A 256 7.38 -0.43 -8.34
CA ARG A 256 6.41 -1.51 -8.03
C ARG A 256 6.94 -2.68 -7.24
N PHE A 257 8.25 -2.86 -7.17
CA PHE A 257 8.87 -4.03 -6.60
C PHE A 257 9.31 -3.76 -5.18
N GLY A 258 9.14 -4.75 -4.30
CA GLY A 258 9.58 -4.70 -2.92
C GLY A 258 10.27 -5.99 -2.53
N TYR A 259 11.31 -5.85 -1.69
CA TYR A 259 12.02 -6.97 -1.10
C TYR A 259 11.14 -7.70 -0.08
N TYR A 260 10.92 -8.99 -0.30
CA TYR A 260 10.17 -9.86 0.60
C TYR A 260 11.15 -10.80 1.30
N PRO A 261 11.38 -10.63 2.62
CA PRO A 261 12.32 -11.46 3.36
C PRO A 261 11.94 -12.94 3.37
N LYS A 262 12.92 -13.79 3.69
CA LYS A 262 12.70 -15.23 3.91
C LYS A 262 11.74 -15.49 5.09
N GLY A 263 11.19 -16.70 5.15
CA GLY A 263 10.30 -17.14 6.22
C GLY A 263 8.80 -16.88 5.97
N GLY A 264 8.46 -16.17 4.89
CA GLY A 264 7.08 -15.92 4.49
C GLY A 264 6.55 -16.82 3.37
N VAL A 265 5.26 -16.71 3.07
CA VAL A 265 4.53 -17.48 2.06
C VAL A 265 3.72 -16.53 1.17
N PHE A 266 3.42 -16.91 -0.06
CA PHE A 266 2.74 -16.03 -1.01
C PHE A 266 1.52 -16.67 -1.66
N GLY A 267 0.49 -15.86 -1.87
CA GLY A 267 -0.77 -16.23 -2.51
C GLY A 267 -0.72 -16.05 -4.03
N HIS A 268 -1.75 -16.52 -4.74
CA HIS A 268 -1.85 -16.41 -6.20
C HIS A 268 -2.05 -14.97 -6.71
N ALA A 269 -2.47 -14.06 -5.84
CA ALA A 269 -2.56 -12.62 -6.14
C ALA A 269 -1.18 -11.93 -6.01
N SER A 270 -0.26 -12.51 -5.23
CA SER A 270 1.16 -12.16 -5.18
C SER A 270 1.97 -13.02 -6.11
N ASN A 271 2.46 -12.43 -7.18
CA ASN A 271 3.56 -13.07 -7.87
C ASN A 271 4.87 -12.72 -7.18
N MET A 272 5.80 -13.66 -7.21
CA MET A 272 7.12 -13.52 -6.60
C MET A 272 8.18 -13.77 -7.66
N LEU A 273 9.29 -13.05 -7.55
CA LEU A 273 10.50 -13.22 -8.35
C LEU A 273 11.62 -13.69 -7.41
N PHE A 274 12.21 -14.84 -7.72
CA PHE A 274 13.29 -15.44 -6.96
C PHE A 274 14.57 -15.40 -7.78
N ALA A 275 15.60 -14.73 -7.27
CA ALA A 275 16.91 -14.71 -7.92
C ALA A 275 17.51 -16.13 -8.02
N GLU A 276 18.20 -16.42 -9.12
CA GLU A 276 19.04 -17.62 -9.22
C GLU A 276 20.30 -17.50 -8.34
N ASP A 277 20.92 -18.64 -8.04
CA ASP A 277 22.13 -18.69 -7.21
C ASP A 277 23.24 -17.80 -7.77
N GLY A 278 23.74 -16.88 -6.93
CA GLY A 278 24.82 -15.96 -7.28
C GLY A 278 24.37 -14.59 -7.80
N LEU A 279 23.07 -14.39 -8.07
CA LEU A 279 22.51 -13.07 -8.36
C LEU A 279 21.91 -12.47 -7.09
N SER A 280 22.32 -11.25 -6.74
CA SER A 280 21.74 -10.54 -5.60
C SER A 280 20.31 -10.08 -5.89
N PRO A 281 19.34 -10.34 -4.99
CA PRO A 281 17.99 -9.80 -5.10
C PRO A 281 17.95 -8.26 -5.01
N TRP A 282 18.95 -7.65 -4.37
CA TRP A 282 19.06 -6.19 -4.25
C TRP A 282 19.33 -5.52 -5.60
N LEU A 283 20.18 -6.12 -6.43
CA LEU A 283 20.45 -5.62 -7.79
C LEU A 283 19.20 -5.73 -8.68
N LEU A 284 18.44 -6.82 -8.55
CA LEU A 284 17.16 -6.98 -9.22
C LEU A 284 16.15 -5.92 -8.75
N LEU A 285 16.10 -5.64 -7.44
CA LEU A 285 15.19 -4.66 -6.87
C LEU A 285 15.47 -3.24 -7.39
N GLY A 286 16.73 -2.82 -7.37
CA GLY A 286 17.15 -1.52 -7.89
C GLY A 286 16.88 -1.40 -9.39
N ALA A 287 17.26 -2.44 -10.15
CA ALA A 287 17.01 -2.49 -11.58
C ALA A 287 15.51 -2.41 -11.92
N LEU A 288 14.66 -3.25 -11.32
CA LEU A 288 13.24 -3.33 -11.67
C LEU A 288 12.42 -2.11 -11.23
N ASN A 289 12.90 -1.32 -10.27
CA ASN A 289 12.30 -0.05 -9.89
C ASN A 289 12.88 1.16 -10.65
N SER A 290 13.86 0.95 -11.53
CA SER A 290 14.50 2.03 -12.30
C SER A 290 13.64 2.52 -13.48
N ASP A 291 13.86 3.77 -13.87
CA ASP A 291 13.23 4.38 -15.06
C ASP A 291 13.54 3.57 -16.33
N LEU A 292 14.77 3.04 -16.44
CA LEU A 292 15.17 2.24 -17.60
C LEU A 292 14.33 0.96 -17.71
N PHE A 293 14.23 0.17 -16.63
CA PHE A 293 13.43 -1.06 -16.66
C PHE A 293 11.95 -0.78 -16.77
N HIS A 294 11.47 0.35 -16.23
CA HIS A 294 10.11 0.79 -16.52
C HIS A 294 9.91 1.05 -18.01
N GLY A 295 10.83 1.77 -18.66
CA GLY A 295 10.82 1.98 -20.12
C GLY A 295 10.86 0.66 -20.91
N LEU A 296 11.67 -0.30 -20.48
CA LEU A 296 11.71 -1.65 -21.06
C LEU A 296 10.39 -2.40 -20.88
N MET A 297 9.70 -2.17 -19.76
CA MET A 297 8.38 -2.74 -19.51
C MET A 297 7.30 -2.07 -20.38
N LEU A 298 7.38 -0.75 -20.60
CA LEU A 298 6.50 -0.04 -21.55
C LEU A 298 6.70 -0.47 -23.00
N CYS A 299 7.87 -1.03 -23.36
CA CYS A 299 8.04 -1.72 -24.64
C CYS A 299 7.15 -2.96 -24.77
N LEU A 300 6.91 -3.67 -23.67
CA LEU A 300 6.11 -4.90 -23.65
C LEU A 300 4.62 -4.59 -23.47
N THR A 301 4.29 -3.68 -22.56
CA THR A 301 2.91 -3.30 -22.29
C THR A 301 2.80 -1.95 -21.55
N PRO A 302 1.95 -1.02 -22.02
CA PRO A 302 1.56 0.17 -21.27
C PRO A 302 0.37 -0.08 -20.33
N GLU A 303 -0.09 -1.32 -20.19
CA GLU A 303 -1.23 -1.66 -19.35
C GLU A 303 -0.86 -1.70 -17.87
N ARG A 304 -1.84 -1.40 -17.01
CA ARG A 304 -1.66 -1.35 -15.55
C ARG A 304 -1.29 -2.70 -14.93
N ARG A 305 -1.70 -3.79 -15.59
CA ARG A 305 -1.52 -5.16 -15.10
C ARG A 305 -0.19 -5.72 -15.58
N TRP A 306 0.74 -5.89 -14.65
CA TRP A 306 2.05 -6.47 -14.93
C TRP A 306 2.03 -7.94 -14.53
N GLU A 307 1.63 -8.77 -15.48
CA GLU A 307 1.57 -10.22 -15.30
C GLU A 307 2.97 -10.83 -15.27
N SER A 308 3.11 -11.98 -14.61
CA SER A 308 4.37 -12.74 -14.57
C SER A 308 4.97 -12.98 -15.95
N GLY A 309 4.11 -13.20 -16.95
CA GLY A 309 4.50 -13.39 -18.35
C GLY A 309 5.22 -12.19 -18.98
N TYR A 310 4.91 -10.96 -18.56
CA TYR A 310 5.64 -9.78 -19.03
C TYR A 310 6.94 -9.57 -18.24
N ILE A 311 6.91 -9.76 -16.92
CA ILE A 311 8.11 -9.63 -16.08
C ILE A 311 9.20 -10.60 -16.55
N GLY A 312 8.83 -11.85 -16.86
CA GLY A 312 9.77 -12.85 -17.37
C GLY A 312 10.46 -12.45 -18.69
N ARG A 313 9.84 -11.61 -19.52
CA ARG A 313 10.37 -11.13 -20.82
C ARG A 313 11.39 -10.02 -20.70
N LEU A 314 11.45 -9.35 -19.55
CA LEU A 314 12.39 -8.26 -19.35
C LEU A 314 13.82 -8.77 -19.54
N PRO A 315 14.68 -8.00 -20.24
CA PRO A 315 16.07 -8.37 -20.42
C PRO A 315 16.84 -8.23 -19.10
N TRP A 316 17.91 -9.00 -18.96
CA TRP A 316 18.87 -8.84 -17.87
C TRP A 316 20.29 -8.59 -18.40
N PHE A 317 21.08 -7.87 -17.62
CA PHE A 317 22.42 -7.42 -18.01
C PHE A 317 23.44 -7.74 -16.91
N ARG A 318 24.36 -8.68 -17.17
CA ARG A 318 25.41 -9.08 -16.22
C ARG A 318 26.39 -7.96 -15.85
N GLN A 319 26.37 -6.85 -16.59
CA GLN A 319 27.13 -5.66 -16.25
C GLN A 319 26.69 -5.10 -14.87
N LEU A 320 25.40 -5.21 -14.54
CA LEU A 320 24.84 -4.76 -13.27
C LEU A 320 25.31 -5.62 -12.08
N GLU A 321 25.56 -6.91 -12.31
CA GLU A 321 26.04 -7.88 -11.30
C GLU A 321 27.40 -7.53 -10.69
N LYS A 322 28.12 -6.58 -11.29
CA LYS A 322 29.47 -6.18 -10.86
C LYS A 322 29.48 -4.93 -10.00
N SER A 323 28.35 -4.25 -9.83
CA SER A 323 28.32 -3.02 -9.05
C SER A 323 27.92 -3.28 -7.60
N GLU A 324 28.93 -3.31 -6.73
CA GLU A 324 28.74 -3.33 -5.28
C GLU A 324 28.11 -2.01 -4.77
N GLU A 325 28.42 -0.88 -5.42
CA GLU A 325 27.85 0.43 -5.07
C GLU A 325 26.34 0.49 -5.35
N LEU A 326 25.89 -0.06 -6.48
CA LEU A 326 24.48 -0.16 -6.82
C LEU A 326 23.72 -0.98 -5.76
N GLU A 327 24.26 -2.15 -5.39
CA GLU A 327 23.67 -3.00 -4.37
C GLU A 327 23.57 -2.28 -3.02
N LYS A 328 24.66 -1.60 -2.61
CA LYS A 328 24.69 -0.85 -1.35
C LYS A 328 23.66 0.28 -1.31
N LYS A 329 23.52 1.07 -2.39
CA LYS A 329 22.51 2.15 -2.46
C LYS A 329 21.08 1.60 -2.34
N VAL A 330 20.81 0.44 -2.93
CA VAL A 330 19.48 -0.20 -2.82
C VAL A 330 19.23 -0.68 -1.40
N GLN A 331 20.24 -1.23 -0.72
CA GLN A 331 20.15 -1.63 0.68
C GLN A 331 19.93 -0.42 1.60
N GLU A 332 20.69 0.66 1.41
CA GLU A 332 20.51 1.92 2.15
C GLU A 332 19.11 2.51 1.94
N GLN A 333 18.61 2.49 0.70
CA GLN A 333 17.24 2.89 0.41
C GLN A 333 16.22 2.02 1.16
N TYR A 334 16.43 0.70 1.18
CA TYR A 334 15.57 -0.23 1.92
C TYR A 334 15.59 0.01 3.44
N GLU A 335 16.73 0.34 4.02
CA GLU A 335 16.87 0.69 5.44
C GLU A 335 16.10 1.98 5.78
N LEU A 336 16.14 2.99 4.91
CA LEU A 336 15.34 4.21 5.08
C LEU A 336 13.83 3.92 5.05
N PHE A 337 13.38 2.99 4.19
CA PHE A 337 11.98 2.53 4.22
C PHE A 337 11.63 1.83 5.54
N ILE A 338 12.53 1.02 6.10
CA ILE A 338 12.30 0.42 7.43
C ILE A 338 12.18 1.52 8.49
N GLN A 339 13.04 2.54 8.47
CA GLN A 339 12.99 3.66 9.40
C GLN A 339 11.68 4.47 9.31
N GLN A 340 11.01 4.53 8.15
CA GLN A 340 9.65 5.10 8.08
C GLN A 340 8.63 4.20 8.77
N ARG A 341 8.80 2.89 8.62
CA ARG A 341 7.86 1.87 9.09
C ARG A 341 7.93 1.56 10.57
N VAL A 342 8.88 2.14 11.32
CA VAL A 342 8.93 1.97 12.79
C VAL A 342 7.88 2.80 13.53
N HIS A 343 7.28 3.78 12.87
CA HIS A 343 6.24 4.65 13.43
C HIS A 343 4.81 4.25 13.00
N ASP A 344 4.68 3.35 12.03
CA ASP A 344 3.40 2.80 11.56
C ASP A 344 2.97 1.61 12.42
N ILE A 345 1.92 1.74 13.22
CA ILE A 345 1.47 0.68 14.14
C ILE A 345 0.98 -0.60 13.45
N ASN A 346 0.64 -0.52 12.16
CA ASN A 346 0.25 -1.69 11.37
C ASN A 346 1.47 -2.36 10.72
N SER A 347 2.64 -1.76 10.82
CA SER A 347 3.89 -2.33 10.33
C SER A 347 4.39 -3.43 11.26
N PRO A 348 4.89 -4.56 10.71
CA PRO A 348 5.64 -5.53 11.50
C PRO A 348 6.90 -4.97 12.17
N TYR A 349 7.39 -3.82 11.69
CA TYR A 349 8.59 -3.14 12.19
C TYR A 349 8.27 -2.04 13.20
N TYR A 350 7.01 -1.90 13.64
CA TYR A 350 6.61 -0.87 14.60
C TYR A 350 7.43 -0.94 15.89
N ILE A 351 7.87 0.23 16.36
CA ILE A 351 8.55 0.42 17.64
C ILE A 351 7.74 1.38 18.52
N GLY A 352 7.28 2.52 17.97
CA GLY A 352 6.52 3.52 18.71
C GLY A 352 6.15 4.74 17.87
N PRO A 353 5.24 5.59 18.35
CA PRO A 353 4.81 6.79 17.64
C PRO A 353 5.91 7.86 17.66
N GLU A 354 5.80 8.85 16.78
CA GLU A 354 6.87 9.86 16.57
C GLU A 354 7.11 10.77 17.79
N LEU A 355 6.08 10.99 18.61
CA LEU A 355 6.18 11.81 19.83
C LEU A 355 6.69 11.03 21.05
N LEU A 356 6.92 9.73 20.94
CA LEU A 356 7.46 8.94 22.05
C LEU A 356 8.97 9.18 22.18
N PRO A 357 9.51 9.52 23.37
CA PRO A 357 10.94 9.72 23.55
C PRO A 357 11.76 8.47 23.22
N ASN A 358 12.89 8.64 22.53
CA ASN A 358 13.72 7.54 22.03
C ASN A 358 14.22 6.57 23.12
N SER A 359 14.34 7.05 24.36
CA SER A 359 14.76 6.26 25.51
C SER A 359 13.78 5.16 25.94
N LYS A 360 12.55 5.15 25.41
CA LYS A 360 11.47 4.29 25.91
C LYS A 360 11.42 2.91 25.28
N ASN A 361 11.56 2.83 23.95
CA ASN A 361 11.46 1.55 23.24
C ASN A 361 12.75 1.25 22.50
N ASN A 362 13.32 0.08 22.78
CA ASN A 362 14.53 -0.44 22.14
C ASN A 362 14.29 -1.79 21.46
N ASP A 363 13.02 -2.18 21.28
CA ASP A 363 12.64 -3.43 20.62
C ASP A 363 11.41 -3.21 19.73
N PHE A 364 11.20 -4.11 18.78
CA PHE A 364 10.00 -4.13 17.95
C PHE A 364 8.79 -4.56 18.78
N TRP A 365 7.70 -3.81 18.68
CA TRP A 365 6.43 -4.14 19.33
C TRP A 365 5.95 -5.55 18.94
N TYR A 366 6.06 -5.88 17.64
CA TYR A 366 5.72 -7.19 17.10
C TYR A 366 6.96 -8.11 16.99
N SER A 367 7.73 -8.24 18.08
CA SER A 367 8.97 -9.03 18.13
C SER A 367 8.84 -10.50 17.71
N THR A 368 7.63 -11.07 17.75
CA THR A 368 7.35 -12.43 17.29
C THR A 368 7.27 -12.55 15.76
N HIS A 369 7.10 -11.45 15.04
CA HIS A 369 6.99 -11.44 13.59
C HIS A 369 8.31 -11.81 12.90
N GLU A 370 8.28 -12.76 11.97
CA GLU A 370 9.50 -13.32 11.35
C GLU A 370 10.32 -12.26 10.59
N HIS A 371 9.67 -11.30 9.92
CA HIS A 371 10.42 -10.26 9.19
C HIS A 371 11.13 -9.26 10.12
N ALA A 372 10.54 -8.94 11.29
CA ALA A 372 11.17 -8.03 12.26
C ALA A 372 12.47 -8.64 12.81
N LYS A 373 12.47 -9.95 13.07
CA LYS A 373 13.66 -10.72 13.51
C LYS A 373 14.79 -10.78 12.49
N LEU A 374 14.53 -10.46 11.23
CA LEU A 374 15.52 -10.51 10.14
C LEU A 374 16.15 -9.15 9.85
N VAL A 375 15.67 -8.08 10.49
CA VAL A 375 16.28 -6.76 10.38
C VAL A 375 17.66 -6.81 11.01
N SER A 376 18.68 -6.36 10.28
CA SER A 376 20.07 -6.38 10.73
C SER A 376 20.45 -5.19 11.62
N ILE A 377 19.66 -4.11 11.56
CA ILE A 377 19.86 -2.90 12.35
C ILE A 377 19.13 -3.06 13.68
N GLU A 378 19.79 -2.67 14.77
CA GLU A 378 19.19 -2.70 16.10
C GLU A 378 18.01 -1.71 16.18
N PRO A 379 16.88 -2.07 16.83
CA PRO A 379 15.69 -1.22 16.87
C PRO A 379 15.95 0.20 17.41
N GLY A 380 16.85 0.34 18.40
CA GLY A 380 17.23 1.66 18.93
C GLY A 380 17.98 2.56 17.95
N GLU A 381 18.62 2.01 16.91
CA GLU A 381 19.22 2.81 15.83
C GLU A 381 18.19 3.23 14.79
N LEU A 382 17.08 2.49 14.65
CA LEU A 382 15.96 2.82 13.77
C LEU A 382 15.01 3.84 14.41
N PHE A 383 14.85 3.80 15.73
CA PHE A 383 13.92 4.64 16.48
C PHE A 383 14.56 5.96 16.93
N GLN A 384 14.73 6.88 15.98
CA GLN A 384 15.36 8.18 16.20
C GLN A 384 14.34 9.30 16.39
N THR A 385 13.74 9.35 17.59
CA THR A 385 12.88 10.48 18.03
C THR A 385 13.63 11.39 19.00
N GLY A 386 12.96 12.43 19.53
CA GLY A 386 13.55 13.34 20.51
C GLY A 386 13.64 12.77 21.93
N VAL A 387 13.92 13.66 22.89
CA VAL A 387 14.10 13.29 24.30
C VAL A 387 12.92 13.74 25.16
N ALA A 388 12.76 13.12 26.34
CA ALA A 388 11.66 13.38 27.28
C ALA A 388 11.48 14.87 27.65
N LYS A 389 12.55 15.66 27.58
CA LYS A 389 12.52 17.09 27.90
C LYS A 389 11.85 17.96 26.83
N ASN A 390 11.80 17.50 25.58
CA ASN A 390 11.24 18.27 24.48
C ASN A 390 9.73 18.42 24.63
N THR A 391 9.18 19.55 24.17
CA THR A 391 7.72 19.71 24.04
C THR A 391 7.15 18.79 22.97
N LEU A 392 5.85 18.45 23.04
CA LEU A 392 5.23 17.64 21.98
C LEU A 392 5.32 18.37 20.63
N THR A 393 5.19 19.69 20.61
CA THR A 393 5.35 20.53 19.42
C THR A 393 6.79 20.48 18.90
N GLU A 394 7.80 20.52 19.78
CA GLU A 394 9.21 20.35 19.38
C GLU A 394 9.47 18.95 18.82
N LEU A 395 8.90 17.91 19.42
CA LEU A 395 8.99 16.53 18.94
C LEU A 395 8.31 16.37 17.57
N ALA A 396 7.12 16.94 17.40
CA ALA A 396 6.38 16.91 16.15
C ALA A 396 7.15 17.64 15.03
N GLN A 397 7.72 18.81 15.33
CA GLN A 397 8.53 19.53 14.36
C GLN A 397 9.82 18.78 14.00
N GLN A 398 10.43 18.07 14.95
CA GLN A 398 11.57 17.18 14.67
C GLN A 398 11.18 15.99 13.81
N ALA A 399 10.02 15.38 14.08
CA ALA A 399 9.48 14.25 13.32
C ALA A 399 9.26 14.64 11.86
N GLU A 400 8.54 15.75 11.60
CA GLU A 400 8.29 16.29 10.26
C GLU A 400 9.59 16.57 9.48
N ASN A 401 10.57 17.22 10.14
CA ASN A 401 11.87 17.47 9.51
C ASN A 401 12.64 16.17 9.21
N SER A 402 12.54 15.17 10.09
CA SER A 402 13.20 13.88 9.92
C SER A 402 12.54 13.06 8.82
N GLU A 403 11.20 13.02 8.77
CA GLU A 403 10.45 12.37 7.69
C GLU A 403 10.80 13.00 6.35
N ARG A 404 10.77 14.34 6.26
CA ARG A 404 11.15 15.05 5.04
C ARG A 404 12.57 14.71 4.61
N SER A 405 13.55 14.83 5.50
CA SER A 405 14.95 14.55 5.18
C SER A 405 15.14 13.10 4.71
N ARG A 406 14.43 12.15 5.32
CA ARG A 406 14.44 10.74 4.94
C ARG A 406 13.81 10.53 3.56
N ARG A 407 12.69 11.18 3.25
CA ARG A 407 12.07 11.17 1.91
C ARG A 407 13.01 11.73 0.86
N GLU A 408 13.72 12.83 1.16
CA GLU A 408 14.71 13.41 0.25
C GLU A 408 15.86 12.42 -0.02
N GLN A 409 16.36 11.73 1.01
CA GLN A 409 17.38 10.70 0.85
C GLN A 409 16.89 9.51 0.02
N ILE A 410 15.66 9.04 0.24
CA ILE A 410 15.04 7.94 -0.54
C ILE A 410 14.98 8.31 -2.04
N GLU A 411 14.54 9.52 -2.36
CA GLU A 411 14.46 10.00 -3.75
C GLU A 411 15.84 10.23 -4.38
N ASN A 412 16.79 10.79 -3.62
CA ASN A 412 18.17 10.96 -4.09
C ASN A 412 18.80 9.61 -4.41
N LEU A 413 18.65 8.61 -3.54
CA LEU A 413 19.12 7.24 -3.79
C LEU A 413 18.45 6.63 -5.02
N ALA A 414 17.14 6.84 -5.22
CA ALA A 414 16.44 6.39 -6.42
C ALA A 414 17.07 7.00 -7.69
N HIS A 415 17.37 8.30 -7.68
CA HIS A 415 18.02 8.99 -8.79
C HIS A 415 19.45 8.51 -9.02
N GLU A 416 20.23 8.26 -7.96
CA GLU A 416 21.59 7.72 -8.06
C GLU A 416 21.60 6.30 -8.62
N ILE A 417 20.67 5.44 -8.18
CA ILE A 417 20.45 4.09 -8.70
C ILE A 417 20.12 4.16 -10.20
N ASP A 418 19.17 5.01 -10.59
CA ASP A 418 18.81 5.22 -12.01
C ASP A 418 20.02 5.65 -12.84
N SER A 419 20.76 6.65 -12.34
CA SER A 419 21.93 7.21 -13.02
C SER A 419 23.00 6.13 -13.24
N GLU A 420 23.28 5.34 -12.21
CA GLU A 420 24.25 4.25 -12.27
C GLU A 420 23.85 3.14 -13.24
N ILE A 421 22.56 2.77 -13.29
CA ILE A 421 22.02 1.80 -14.25
C ILE A 421 22.16 2.32 -15.69
N PHE A 422 21.79 3.59 -15.93
CA PHE A 422 21.92 4.19 -17.25
C PHE A 422 23.38 4.28 -17.71
N GLU A 423 24.30 4.66 -16.83
CA GLU A 423 25.73 4.72 -17.10
C GLU A 423 26.29 3.32 -17.40
N THR A 424 25.98 2.33 -16.57
CA THR A 424 26.44 0.94 -16.73
C THR A 424 26.03 0.35 -18.08
N LEU A 425 24.83 0.70 -18.56
CA LEU A 425 24.27 0.22 -19.83
C LEU A 425 24.52 1.19 -21.00
N ASN A 426 25.31 2.25 -20.78
CA ASN A 426 25.69 3.25 -21.78
C ASN A 426 24.47 3.85 -22.50
N VAL A 427 23.45 4.24 -21.73
CA VAL A 427 22.24 4.88 -22.25
C VAL A 427 22.43 6.40 -22.30
N PRO A 428 22.43 7.03 -23.49
CA PRO A 428 22.63 8.47 -23.62
C PRO A 428 21.55 9.29 -22.89
N SER A 429 21.90 10.45 -22.34
CA SER A 429 20.95 11.32 -21.63
C SER A 429 19.68 11.64 -22.43
N THR A 430 19.82 11.89 -23.73
CA THR A 430 18.67 12.13 -24.63
C THR A 430 17.69 10.96 -24.69
N VAL A 431 18.19 9.73 -24.55
CA VAL A 431 17.38 8.49 -24.49
C VAL A 431 16.73 8.37 -23.11
N GLN A 432 17.44 8.75 -22.04
CA GLN A 432 16.90 8.77 -20.68
C GLN A 432 15.70 9.71 -20.58
N ASP A 433 15.82 10.93 -21.10
CA ASP A 433 14.74 11.93 -21.08
C ASP A 433 13.52 11.46 -21.87
N GLN A 434 13.75 10.81 -23.02
CA GLN A 434 12.68 10.20 -23.81
C GLN A 434 11.99 9.05 -23.06
N ILE A 435 12.75 8.20 -22.36
CA ILE A 435 12.17 7.15 -21.52
C ILE A 435 11.28 7.78 -20.46
N ARG A 436 11.79 8.75 -19.68
CA ARG A 436 11.03 9.45 -18.63
C ARG A 436 9.76 10.09 -19.17
N GLN A 437 9.84 10.81 -20.29
CA GLN A 437 8.67 11.39 -20.97
C GLN A 437 7.60 10.33 -21.27
N GLU A 438 8.00 9.12 -21.72
CA GLU A 438 7.04 8.04 -21.95
C GLU A 438 6.43 7.49 -20.66
N ILE A 439 7.18 7.43 -19.56
CA ILE A 439 6.64 7.05 -18.24
C ILE A 439 5.52 8.02 -17.86
N TRP A 440 5.78 9.32 -17.92
CA TRP A 440 4.81 10.35 -17.55
C TRP A 440 3.55 10.33 -18.42
N LEU A 441 3.70 10.09 -19.73
CA LEU A 441 2.56 10.03 -20.65
C LEU A 441 1.72 8.75 -20.50
N ARG A 442 2.31 7.65 -20.02
CA ARG A 442 1.66 6.34 -19.94
C ARG A 442 1.17 5.99 -18.53
N THR A 443 1.70 6.65 -17.50
CA THR A 443 1.36 6.42 -16.09
C THR A 443 0.50 7.57 -15.54
N VAL A 444 0.17 7.51 -14.25
CA VAL A 444 -0.42 8.67 -13.53
C VAL A 444 0.60 9.48 -12.77
N GLU A 445 1.84 9.03 -12.80
CA GLU A 445 2.94 9.65 -12.08
C GLU A 445 3.33 10.92 -12.84
N ASP A 446 3.46 12.02 -12.11
CA ASP A 446 3.99 13.28 -12.61
C ASP A 446 5.45 13.46 -12.12
N PRO A 447 6.33 14.13 -12.87
CA PRO A 447 7.63 14.56 -12.36
C PRO A 447 7.58 15.19 -10.97
N GLU A 448 6.54 15.97 -10.65
CA GLU A 448 6.34 16.63 -9.36
C GLU A 448 6.12 15.62 -8.22
N ASP A 449 5.56 14.44 -8.49
CA ASP A 449 5.33 13.40 -7.48
C ASP A 449 6.64 12.86 -6.88
N ARG A 450 7.75 13.00 -7.60
CA ARG A 450 9.10 12.61 -7.14
C ARG A 450 9.87 13.72 -6.45
N ILE A 451 9.29 14.92 -6.34
CA ILE A 451 9.89 16.06 -5.66
C ILE A 451 9.38 16.09 -4.23
N VAL A 452 10.29 16.10 -3.26
CA VAL A 452 9.92 16.32 -1.87
C VAL A 452 9.64 17.81 -1.65
N GLY A 453 8.44 18.10 -1.14
CA GLY A 453 7.97 19.46 -0.89
C GLY A 453 8.74 20.19 0.21
N GLU A 454 8.38 21.46 0.44
CA GLU A 454 8.86 22.22 1.59
C GLU A 454 8.31 21.64 2.91
N ALA A 455 9.03 21.86 4.01
CA ALA A 455 8.69 21.33 5.32
C ALA A 455 7.44 22.04 5.79
N VAL A 456 6.49 21.27 6.32
CA VAL A 456 5.32 21.85 6.94
C VAL A 456 5.74 22.46 8.28
N GLU A 457 5.35 23.71 8.51
CA GLU A 457 5.51 24.33 9.82
C GLU A 457 4.48 23.70 10.76
N ILE A 458 4.96 22.93 11.73
CA ILE A 458 4.11 22.27 12.71
C ILE A 458 3.71 23.29 13.77
N THR A 459 2.40 23.53 13.87
CA THR A 459 1.81 24.45 14.85
C THR A 459 0.81 23.70 15.72
N GLU A 460 0.46 24.27 16.87
CA GLU A 460 -0.49 23.69 17.83
C GLU A 460 -1.88 23.35 17.21
N ASN A 461 -2.23 23.93 16.06
CA ASN A 461 -3.51 23.69 15.37
C ASN A 461 -3.36 22.94 14.04
N SER A 462 -2.19 22.35 13.76
CA SER A 462 -1.99 21.56 12.54
C SER A 462 -2.64 20.17 12.67
N GLU A 463 -3.26 19.69 11.59
CA GLU A 463 -3.92 18.38 11.56
C GLU A 463 -2.90 17.25 11.80
N GLU A 464 -1.68 17.41 11.27
CA GLU A 464 -0.56 16.49 11.45
C GLU A 464 -0.16 16.38 12.93
N PHE A 465 -0.09 17.50 13.65
CA PHE A 465 0.24 17.47 15.07
C PHE A 465 -0.86 16.82 15.91
N GLU A 466 -2.12 17.11 15.59
CA GLU A 466 -3.27 16.47 16.24
C GLU A 466 -3.23 14.95 16.05
N GLU A 467 -2.92 14.47 14.84
CA GLU A 467 -2.79 13.05 14.55
C GLU A 467 -1.64 12.39 15.32
N MET A 468 -0.46 13.03 15.35
CA MET A 468 0.69 12.54 16.13
C MET A 468 0.37 12.42 17.64
N VAL A 469 -0.42 13.35 18.19
CA VAL A 469 -0.89 13.30 19.59
C VAL A 469 -1.88 12.14 19.79
N LYS A 470 -2.80 11.91 18.86
CA LYS A 470 -3.71 10.75 18.90
C LYS A 470 -2.96 9.43 18.84
N ASP A 471 -1.97 9.31 17.97
CA ASP A 471 -1.08 8.14 17.87
C ASP A 471 -0.33 7.88 19.19
N LEU A 472 0.17 8.93 19.86
CA LEU A 472 0.83 8.81 21.16
C LEU A 472 -0.11 8.27 22.23
N ILE A 473 -1.32 8.83 22.34
CA ILE A 473 -2.29 8.40 23.37
C ILE A 473 -2.83 7.01 23.06
N HIS A 474 -3.03 6.68 21.78
CA HIS A 474 -3.40 5.35 21.34
C HIS A 474 -2.33 4.31 21.69
N HIS A 475 -1.05 4.64 21.46
CA HIS A 475 0.07 3.80 21.90
C HIS A 475 0.06 3.58 23.42
N PHE A 476 -0.06 4.65 24.21
CA PHE A 476 -0.14 4.54 25.67
C PHE A 476 -1.34 3.74 26.15
N THR A 477 -2.48 3.83 25.47
CA THR A 477 -3.65 2.99 25.76
C THR A 477 -3.33 1.51 25.57
N LEU A 478 -2.63 1.16 24.49
CA LEU A 478 -2.25 -0.23 24.21
C LEU A 478 -1.22 -0.75 25.23
N VAL A 479 -0.22 0.07 25.58
CA VAL A 479 0.76 -0.26 26.63
C VAL A 479 0.05 -0.53 27.96
N ALA A 480 -0.82 0.40 28.40
CA ALA A 480 -1.55 0.27 29.65
C ALA A 480 -2.41 -1.01 29.69
N LEU A 481 -3.09 -1.34 28.59
CA LEU A 481 -3.89 -2.57 28.49
C LEU A 481 -3.04 -3.84 28.55
N GLN A 482 -1.89 -3.86 27.87
CA GLN A 482 -0.98 -5.02 27.89
C GLN A 482 -0.31 -5.24 29.24
N GLU A 483 0.03 -4.16 29.94
CA GLU A 483 0.62 -4.22 31.29
C GLU A 483 -0.41 -4.61 32.35
N ASN A 484 -1.70 -4.39 32.08
CA ASN A 484 -2.76 -4.77 33.00
C ASN A 484 -2.97 -6.29 33.02
N SER A 485 -2.76 -6.89 34.20
CA SER A 485 -2.79 -8.33 34.43
C SER A 485 -4.10 -9.07 34.09
N ASP A 486 -5.24 -8.37 33.99
CA ASP A 486 -6.52 -8.99 33.64
C ASP A 486 -7.13 -8.49 32.33
N GLY A 487 -6.40 -7.65 31.59
CA GLY A 487 -6.79 -7.11 30.30
C GLY A 487 -7.99 -6.15 30.34
N VAL A 488 -8.35 -5.60 31.51
CA VAL A 488 -9.52 -4.71 31.65
C VAL A 488 -9.12 -3.36 32.24
N ILE A 489 -9.38 -2.28 31.50
CA ILE A 489 -9.26 -0.90 32.00
C ILE A 489 -10.63 -0.23 31.98
N PRO A 490 -11.18 0.21 33.12
CA PRO A 490 -12.45 0.89 33.15
C PRO A 490 -12.31 2.32 32.59
N ILE A 491 -13.24 2.72 31.72
CA ILE A 491 -13.37 4.13 31.31
C ILE A 491 -14.12 4.89 32.40
N SER A 492 -15.15 4.25 32.97
CA SER A 492 -15.93 4.79 34.09
C SER A 492 -15.18 4.71 35.41
N ASP A 493 -15.34 5.70 36.30
CA ASP A 493 -14.77 5.62 37.66
C ASP A 493 -15.20 4.34 38.41
N VAL A 494 -14.22 3.60 38.91
CA VAL A 494 -14.41 2.47 39.82
C VAL A 494 -13.51 2.72 41.04
N ASN A 495 -14.07 2.85 42.25
CA ASN A 495 -13.31 3.27 43.45
C ASN A 495 -12.06 2.43 43.78
N SER A 496 -11.94 1.22 43.22
CA SER A 496 -10.87 0.27 43.51
C SER A 496 -9.84 0.11 42.40
N GLU A 497 -10.04 0.74 41.24
CA GLU A 497 -9.20 0.57 40.06
C GLU A 497 -8.94 1.93 39.39
N ASN A 498 -7.75 2.12 38.84
CA ASN A 498 -7.45 3.28 38.02
C ASN A 498 -8.35 3.28 36.78
N ASN A 499 -8.89 4.45 36.42
CA ASN A 499 -9.59 4.60 35.16
C ASN A 499 -8.59 4.79 34.00
N LEU A 500 -9.09 4.79 32.77
CA LEU A 500 -8.27 4.96 31.59
C LEU A 500 -7.47 6.28 31.60
N LEU A 501 -8.05 7.39 32.08
CA LEU A 501 -7.32 8.66 32.17
C LEU A 501 -6.15 8.57 33.16
N ASP A 502 -6.36 7.94 34.32
CA ASP A 502 -5.32 7.73 35.32
C ASP A 502 -4.16 6.90 34.74
N GLU A 503 -4.47 5.86 33.96
CA GLU A 503 -3.44 5.05 33.29
C GLU A 503 -2.68 5.81 32.21
N ILE A 504 -3.36 6.66 31.44
CA ILE A 504 -2.68 7.54 30.48
C ILE A 504 -1.76 8.53 31.20
N ILE A 505 -2.20 9.14 32.31
CA ILE A 505 -1.34 10.00 33.14
C ILE A 505 -0.09 9.24 33.60
N ASN A 506 -0.25 8.01 34.11
CA ASN A 506 0.88 7.16 34.50
C ASN A 506 1.85 6.91 33.33
N GLN A 507 1.35 6.67 32.11
CA GLN A 507 2.20 6.46 30.93
C GLN A 507 2.95 7.74 30.53
N PHE A 508 2.34 8.92 30.69
CA PHE A 508 3.03 10.20 30.52
C PHE A 508 4.11 10.41 31.58
N GLU A 509 3.84 10.14 32.86
CA GLU A 509 4.83 10.21 33.94
C GLU A 509 6.01 9.27 33.69
N GLN A 510 5.72 8.04 33.27
CA GLN A 510 6.76 7.08 32.92
C GLN A 510 7.57 7.54 31.71
N SER A 511 6.95 8.15 30.70
CA SER A 511 7.61 8.53 29.45
C SER A 511 8.39 9.85 29.52
N PHE A 512 7.82 10.85 30.20
CA PHE A 512 8.33 12.22 30.20
C PHE A 512 8.90 12.66 31.56
N GLY A 513 8.70 11.88 32.63
CA GLY A 513 9.30 12.14 33.94
C GLY A 513 8.83 13.48 34.54
N GLU A 514 9.77 14.36 34.89
CA GLU A 514 9.46 15.66 35.52
C GLU A 514 8.66 16.60 34.60
N ASP A 515 8.72 16.40 33.27
CA ASP A 515 8.03 17.23 32.28
C ASP A 515 6.62 16.70 31.93
N ALA A 516 6.16 15.61 32.56
CA ALA A 516 4.92 14.92 32.19
C ALA A 516 3.66 15.80 32.26
N ASP A 517 3.51 16.60 33.32
CA ASP A 517 2.39 17.52 33.49
C ASP A 517 2.31 18.53 32.34
N ASP A 518 3.45 19.09 31.92
CA ASP A 518 3.49 20.05 30.82
C ASP A 518 3.11 19.39 29.48
N ARG A 519 3.49 18.13 29.26
CA ARG A 519 3.13 17.36 28.06
C ARG A 519 1.66 16.95 28.05
N LEU A 520 1.08 16.60 29.20
CA LEU A 520 -0.35 16.32 29.34
C LEU A 520 -1.19 17.56 29.03
N ILE A 521 -0.78 18.73 29.52
CA ILE A 521 -1.44 20.01 29.22
C ILE A 521 -1.38 20.29 27.71
N GLU A 522 -0.25 20.02 27.07
CA GLU A 522 -0.07 20.20 25.63
C GLU A 522 -0.98 19.26 24.83
N ALA A 523 -0.98 17.97 25.14
CA ALA A 523 -1.85 16.98 24.50
C ALA A 523 -3.34 17.33 24.66
N ASP A 524 -3.77 17.74 25.86
CA ASP A 524 -5.15 18.15 26.12
C ASP A 524 -5.58 19.33 25.25
N ARG A 525 -4.74 20.36 25.11
CA ARG A 525 -5.05 21.54 24.29
C ARG A 525 -5.17 21.21 22.81
N VAL A 526 -4.38 20.26 22.31
CA VAL A 526 -4.39 19.84 20.91
C VAL A 526 -5.69 19.08 20.59
N LEU A 527 -6.18 18.27 21.52
CA LEU A 527 -7.39 17.47 21.33
C LEU A 527 -8.70 18.28 21.38
N GLY A 528 -8.69 19.54 21.85
CA GLY A 528 -9.90 20.33 21.89
C GLY A 528 -9.81 21.67 22.62
N SER A 529 -10.97 22.30 22.83
CA SER A 529 -11.08 23.67 23.34
C SER A 529 -11.80 23.79 24.69
N ARG A 530 -12.08 22.67 25.37
CA ARG A 530 -12.69 22.68 26.71
C ARG A 530 -11.73 23.29 27.73
N SER A 531 -12.26 24.07 28.67
CA SER A 531 -11.49 24.74 29.73
C SER A 531 -11.27 23.81 30.93
N PRO A 532 -10.06 23.76 31.52
CA PRO A 532 -9.76 22.93 32.70
C PRO A 532 -10.26 23.53 34.03
N ASP A 533 -11.22 24.46 33.99
CA ASP A 533 -11.69 25.18 35.19
C ASP A 533 -12.40 24.26 36.20
N GLU A 534 -13.04 23.19 35.73
CA GLU A 534 -13.81 22.26 36.57
C GLU A 534 -13.14 20.89 36.75
N GLU A 535 -12.31 20.48 35.79
CA GLU A 535 -11.66 19.15 35.77
C GLU A 535 -10.31 19.19 35.03
N ALA A 536 -9.35 18.38 35.47
CA ALA A 536 -8.06 18.24 34.79
C ALA A 536 -8.22 17.48 33.46
N TYR A 537 -7.55 17.98 32.42
CA TYR A 537 -7.49 17.39 31.08
C TYR A 537 -8.86 17.03 30.46
N PRO A 538 -9.78 18.01 30.32
CA PRO A 538 -11.16 17.76 29.88
C PRO A 538 -11.28 17.33 28.41
N ASN A 539 -10.34 17.69 27.54
CA ASN A 539 -10.34 17.30 26.13
C ASN A 539 -9.78 15.89 25.96
N LEU A 540 -8.69 15.57 26.67
CA LEU A 540 -8.13 14.23 26.73
C LEU A 540 -9.17 13.22 27.24
N ARG A 541 -9.84 13.54 28.36
CA ARG A 541 -10.92 12.69 28.89
C ARG A 541 -11.99 12.41 27.84
N ALA A 542 -12.49 13.44 27.19
CA ALA A 542 -13.56 13.29 26.21
C ALA A 542 -13.11 12.48 24.99
N TRP A 543 -11.89 12.69 24.49
CA TRP A 543 -11.36 11.90 23.38
C TRP A 543 -11.23 10.41 23.75
N LEU A 544 -10.75 10.10 24.96
CA LEU A 544 -10.69 8.73 25.47
C LEU A 544 -12.08 8.07 25.57
N GLU A 545 -13.10 8.85 25.96
CA GLU A 545 -14.48 8.37 26.15
C GLU A 545 -15.26 8.23 24.83
N ASP A 546 -15.08 9.15 23.90
CA ASP A 546 -15.96 9.29 22.73
C ASP A 546 -15.30 8.85 21.41
N ASP A 547 -13.98 9.08 21.24
CA ASP A 547 -13.33 9.00 19.93
C ASP A 547 -12.27 7.88 19.82
N LEU A 548 -11.58 7.54 20.91
CA LEU A 548 -10.46 6.58 20.93
C LEU A 548 -10.82 5.22 20.31
N PHE A 549 -12.02 4.69 20.58
CA PHE A 549 -12.42 3.38 20.05
C PHE A 549 -12.61 3.43 18.54
N ASP A 550 -13.26 4.47 18.01
CA ASP A 550 -13.46 4.64 16.57
C ASP A 550 -12.12 4.90 15.86
N TYR A 551 -11.24 5.67 16.49
CA TYR A 551 -9.85 5.84 16.06
C TYR A 551 -9.15 4.49 15.96
N HIS A 552 -9.15 3.69 17.03
CA HIS A 552 -8.54 2.35 17.05
C HIS A 552 -9.10 1.42 15.96
N VAL A 553 -10.41 1.41 15.75
CA VAL A 553 -11.05 0.61 14.70
C VAL A 553 -10.60 1.04 13.31
N SER A 554 -10.43 2.34 13.08
CA SER A 554 -9.90 2.89 11.82
C SER A 554 -8.44 2.51 11.62
N THR A 555 -7.59 2.73 12.64
CA THR A 555 -6.16 2.43 12.62
C THR A 555 -5.90 0.97 12.26
N PHE A 556 -6.63 0.01 12.86
CA PHE A 556 -6.40 -1.42 12.63
C PHE A 556 -7.23 -2.03 11.48
N ASP A 557 -7.53 -1.27 10.41
CA ASP A 557 -8.26 -1.77 9.23
C ASP A 557 -9.58 -2.51 9.57
N ARG A 558 -10.33 -2.00 10.56
CA ARG A 558 -11.56 -2.65 11.09
C ARG A 558 -11.33 -4.05 11.66
N THR A 559 -10.12 -4.32 12.11
CA THR A 559 -9.69 -5.55 12.79
C THR A 559 -9.09 -5.20 14.17
N PRO A 560 -9.92 -4.62 15.08
CA PRO A 560 -9.44 -4.06 16.34
C PRO A 560 -8.96 -5.14 17.31
N ILE A 561 -7.92 -4.81 18.06
CA ILE A 561 -7.37 -5.62 19.18
C ILE A 561 -7.71 -5.04 20.55
N LEU A 562 -8.38 -3.89 20.57
CA LEU A 562 -8.97 -3.27 21.74
C LEU A 562 -10.48 -3.27 21.55
N TRP A 563 -11.21 -3.81 22.51
CA TRP A 563 -12.66 -3.90 22.47
C TRP A 563 -13.28 -3.03 23.55
N ARG A 564 -14.26 -2.19 23.19
CA ARG A 564 -15.03 -1.40 24.15
C ARG A 564 -16.29 -2.16 24.56
N LEU A 565 -16.42 -2.47 25.83
CA LEU A 565 -17.67 -2.92 26.44
C LEU A 565 -18.37 -1.72 27.09
N THR A 566 -19.64 -1.50 26.77
CA THR A 566 -20.40 -0.34 27.28
C THR A 566 -21.85 -0.70 27.58
N SER A 567 -22.41 -0.04 28.60
CA SER A 567 -23.83 -0.10 28.94
C SER A 567 -24.70 0.88 28.14
N THR A 568 -24.10 1.69 27.27
CA THR A 568 -24.78 2.66 26.41
C THR A 568 -25.79 1.97 25.50
N ARG A 569 -26.98 2.58 25.32
CA ARG A 569 -28.12 2.05 24.53
C ARG A 569 -28.74 0.74 25.05
N LEU A 570 -28.45 0.31 26.27
CA LEU A 570 -29.12 -0.85 26.87
C LEU A 570 -30.54 -0.54 27.38
N VAL A 571 -30.81 0.72 27.71
CA VAL A 571 -32.12 1.24 28.16
C VAL A 571 -32.66 2.27 27.16
N SER A 572 -33.97 2.51 27.16
CA SER A 572 -34.64 3.34 26.14
C SER A 572 -34.29 4.83 26.19
N ASP A 573 -34.08 5.39 27.39
CA ASP A 573 -33.78 6.81 27.62
C ASP A 573 -32.61 6.98 28.61
N PRO A 574 -31.37 6.61 28.22
CA PRO A 574 -30.23 6.69 29.13
C PRO A 574 -29.84 8.14 29.41
N THR A 575 -29.61 8.46 30.68
CA THR A 575 -28.87 9.67 31.09
C THR A 575 -27.43 9.29 31.39
N GLY A 576 -26.53 9.56 30.43
CA GLY A 576 -25.11 9.20 30.49
C GLY A 576 -24.83 7.70 30.37
N GLU A 577 -23.56 7.34 30.40
CA GLU A 577 -23.08 5.96 30.41
C GLU A 577 -23.01 5.40 31.84
N GLY A 578 -23.62 4.24 32.08
CA GLY A 578 -23.61 3.57 33.39
C GLY A 578 -22.24 2.95 33.72
N PHE A 579 -21.71 2.20 32.76
CA PHE A 579 -20.39 1.57 32.81
C PHE A 579 -19.82 1.39 31.41
N ALA A 580 -18.52 1.65 31.26
CA ALA A 580 -17.73 1.17 30.14
C ALA A 580 -16.30 0.82 30.57
N CYS A 581 -15.71 -0.10 29.82
CA CYS A 581 -14.33 -0.50 29.92
C CYS A 581 -13.75 -0.87 28.56
N LEU A 582 -12.43 -0.83 28.48
CA LEU A 582 -11.66 -1.39 27.39
C LEU A 582 -11.19 -2.79 27.77
N LEU A 583 -11.15 -3.67 26.78
CA LEU A 583 -10.75 -5.06 26.88
C LEU A 583 -9.62 -5.32 25.88
N ASP A 584 -8.55 -5.95 26.35
CA ASP A 584 -7.50 -6.47 25.48
C ASP A 584 -7.95 -7.77 24.81
N TYR A 585 -8.01 -7.78 23.48
CA TYR A 585 -8.35 -8.94 22.67
C TYR A 585 -7.46 -10.15 22.97
N HIS A 586 -6.18 -9.92 23.24
CA HIS A 586 -5.20 -10.99 23.47
C HIS A 586 -5.31 -11.63 24.86
N GLN A 587 -6.01 -10.99 25.79
CA GLN A 587 -6.19 -11.46 27.17
C GLN A 587 -7.62 -11.97 27.46
N LEU A 588 -8.47 -12.09 26.45
CA LEU A 588 -9.82 -12.64 26.61
C LEU A 588 -9.78 -14.11 27.03
N ASP A 589 -10.48 -14.47 28.10
CA ASP A 589 -10.60 -15.83 28.60
C ASP A 589 -12.01 -16.15 29.13
N ASP A 590 -12.24 -17.42 29.47
CA ASP A 590 -13.54 -17.94 29.97
C ASP A 590 -13.99 -17.27 31.29
N GLY A 591 -13.09 -16.64 32.04
CA GLY A 591 -13.36 -16.00 33.33
C GLY A 591 -13.61 -14.49 33.23
N LEU A 592 -13.58 -13.90 32.04
CA LEU A 592 -13.71 -12.46 31.83
C LEU A 592 -14.98 -11.87 32.47
N PHE A 593 -16.15 -12.46 32.22
CA PHE A 593 -17.41 -11.92 32.72
C PHE A 593 -17.54 -12.02 34.25
N ASP A 594 -16.98 -13.08 34.85
CA ASP A 594 -16.91 -13.22 36.31
C ASP A 594 -16.01 -12.14 36.92
N ARG A 595 -14.87 -11.84 36.28
CA ARG A 595 -13.99 -10.73 36.69
C ARG A 595 -14.69 -9.39 36.55
N LEU A 596 -15.34 -9.13 35.40
CA LEU A 596 -16.09 -7.90 35.16
C LEU A 596 -17.17 -7.67 36.22
N SER A 597 -17.97 -8.69 36.53
CA SER A 597 -19.05 -8.58 37.51
C SER A 597 -18.51 -8.24 38.91
N ASN A 598 -17.53 -9.01 39.40
CA ASN A 598 -17.07 -8.90 40.78
C ASN A 598 -16.11 -7.73 41.03
N ARG A 599 -15.18 -7.47 40.09
CA ARG A 599 -14.10 -6.49 40.27
C ARG A 599 -14.46 -5.09 39.79
N TYR A 600 -15.35 -4.97 38.79
CA TYR A 600 -15.66 -3.69 38.17
C TYR A 600 -17.12 -3.27 38.35
N LEU A 601 -18.09 -4.13 38.00
CA LEU A 601 -19.52 -3.77 38.05
C LEU A 601 -20.04 -3.63 39.48
N GLU A 602 -19.72 -4.53 40.41
CA GLU A 602 -20.16 -4.42 41.81
C GLU A 602 -19.61 -3.16 42.50
N PRO A 603 -18.30 -2.84 42.43
CA PRO A 603 -17.78 -1.59 42.98
C PRO A 603 -18.35 -0.35 42.29
N ARG A 604 -18.57 -0.39 40.96
CA ARG A 604 -19.25 0.70 40.24
C ARG A 604 -20.69 0.90 40.73
N LYS A 605 -21.46 -0.17 40.91
CA LYS A 605 -22.82 -0.12 41.48
C LYS A 605 -22.80 0.46 42.88
N ALA A 606 -21.84 0.08 43.72
CA ALA A 606 -21.68 0.64 45.06
C ALA A 606 -21.45 2.15 45.02
N LEU A 607 -20.53 2.62 44.16
CA LEU A 607 -20.25 4.05 43.95
C LEU A 607 -21.49 4.81 43.46
N LEU A 608 -22.20 4.27 42.46
CA LEU A 608 -23.43 4.89 41.95
C LEU A 608 -24.53 4.95 43.02
N ARG A 609 -24.68 3.92 43.86
CA ARG A 609 -25.63 3.92 45.00
C ARG A 609 -25.27 4.99 46.03
N GLU A 610 -23.99 5.16 46.34
CA GLU A 610 -23.49 6.19 47.25
C GLU A 610 -23.74 7.60 46.69
N ARG A 611 -23.29 7.87 45.45
CA ARG A 611 -23.50 9.15 44.75
C ARG A 611 -25.00 9.47 44.65
N ARG A 612 -25.85 8.49 44.30
CA ARG A 612 -27.31 8.63 44.29
C ARG A 612 -27.86 9.00 45.67
N SER A 613 -27.39 8.36 46.74
CA SER A 613 -27.83 8.69 48.10
C SER A 613 -27.40 10.09 48.53
N ALA A 614 -26.19 10.53 48.16
CA ALA A 614 -25.70 11.88 48.45
C ALA A 614 -26.48 12.95 47.66
N ALA A 615 -26.69 12.72 46.36
CA ALA A 615 -27.49 13.56 45.49
C ALA A 615 -28.96 13.67 45.98
N ASN A 616 -29.54 12.55 46.43
CA ASN A 616 -30.90 12.56 47.00
C ASN A 616 -31.01 13.40 48.29
N ARG A 617 -29.95 13.47 49.10
CA ARG A 617 -29.94 14.36 50.28
C ARG A 617 -29.86 15.82 49.85
N ARG A 618 -28.94 16.17 48.94
CA ARG A 618 -28.74 17.55 48.48
C ARG A 618 -29.94 18.13 47.72
N ARG A 619 -30.58 17.35 46.84
CA ARG A 619 -31.75 17.83 46.08
C ARG A 619 -32.96 18.15 46.96
N ASN A 620 -33.03 17.56 48.16
CA ASN A 620 -34.11 17.76 49.12
C ASN A 620 -33.70 18.72 50.26
N ASP A 621 -32.51 19.34 50.20
CA ASP A 621 -32.02 20.27 51.20
C ASP A 621 -32.45 21.70 50.84
N GLU A 622 -33.51 22.17 51.52
CA GLU A 622 -34.07 23.52 51.33
C GLU A 622 -33.09 24.67 51.67
N SER A 623 -31.95 24.37 52.31
CA SER A 623 -30.91 25.36 52.61
C SER A 623 -29.94 25.61 51.46
N LEU A 624 -29.91 24.74 50.44
CA LEU A 624 -29.05 24.89 49.27
C LEU A 624 -29.67 25.82 48.19
N PRO A 625 -28.85 26.52 47.39
CA PRO A 625 -29.32 27.27 46.24
C PRO A 625 -30.07 26.38 45.24
N THR A 626 -31.07 26.94 44.55
CA THR A 626 -31.86 26.20 43.55
C THR A 626 -31.00 25.59 42.43
N SER A 627 -29.89 26.23 42.05
CA SER A 627 -28.93 25.69 41.08
C SER A 627 -28.25 24.42 41.57
N GLU A 628 -27.86 24.35 42.85
CA GLU A 628 -27.26 23.15 43.43
C GLU A 628 -28.27 22.02 43.62
N GLN A 629 -29.51 22.35 43.98
CA GLN A 629 -30.59 21.37 44.04
C GLN A 629 -30.88 20.76 42.66
N ALA A 630 -30.84 21.58 41.60
CA ALA A 630 -31.01 21.13 40.22
C ALA A 630 -29.86 20.22 39.78
N ALA A 631 -28.60 20.61 40.03
CA ALA A 631 -27.43 19.76 39.74
C ALA A 631 -27.45 18.43 40.51
N ALA A 632 -27.92 18.45 41.76
CA ALA A 632 -28.12 17.25 42.56
C ALA A 632 -29.26 16.38 42.01
N ALA A 633 -30.34 16.96 41.48
CA ALA A 633 -31.41 16.21 40.83
C ALA A 633 -30.92 15.53 39.54
N GLU A 634 -30.13 16.22 38.72
CA GLU A 634 -29.50 15.67 37.53
C GLU A 634 -28.55 14.51 37.87
N THR A 635 -27.70 14.70 38.88
CA THR A 635 -26.81 13.65 39.39
C THR A 635 -27.59 12.42 39.87
N TYR A 636 -28.71 12.62 40.57
CA TYR A 636 -29.57 11.52 41.01
C TYR A 636 -30.11 10.72 39.82
N THR A 637 -30.65 11.40 38.81
CA THR A 637 -31.20 10.77 37.60
C THR A 637 -30.11 9.99 36.84
N ARG A 638 -28.92 10.58 36.67
CA ARG A 638 -27.77 9.92 36.06
C ARG A 638 -27.37 8.65 36.81
N CYS A 639 -27.33 8.68 38.14
CA CYS A 639 -26.98 7.51 38.94
C CYS A 639 -28.07 6.41 38.88
N GLU A 640 -29.35 6.78 38.84
CA GLU A 640 -30.46 5.83 38.69
C GLU A 640 -30.41 5.14 37.32
N SER A 641 -30.27 5.92 36.25
CA SER A 641 -30.06 5.43 34.88
C SER A 641 -28.84 4.50 34.79
N GLY A 642 -27.71 4.88 35.39
CA GLY A 642 -26.50 4.05 35.38
C GLY A 642 -26.67 2.69 36.07
N LEU A 643 -27.39 2.66 37.20
CA LEU A 643 -27.70 1.40 37.91
C LEU A 643 -28.63 0.50 37.10
N GLU A 644 -29.63 1.06 36.42
CA GLU A 644 -30.52 0.32 35.52
C GLU A 644 -29.77 -0.26 34.33
N GLN A 645 -28.90 0.55 33.70
CA GLN A 645 -28.05 0.12 32.60
C GLN A 645 -27.12 -1.04 32.98
N ILE A 646 -26.48 -0.99 34.15
CA ILE A 646 -25.62 -2.08 34.62
C ILE A 646 -26.43 -3.35 34.88
N ALA A 647 -27.62 -3.24 35.45
CA ALA A 647 -28.48 -4.42 35.67
C ALA A 647 -28.84 -5.11 34.34
N VAL A 648 -29.19 -4.33 33.31
CA VAL A 648 -29.46 -4.89 31.97
C VAL A 648 -28.20 -5.48 31.32
N LEU A 649 -27.02 -4.90 31.58
CA LEU A 649 -25.75 -5.44 31.10
C LEU A 649 -25.47 -6.81 31.73
N GLU A 650 -25.66 -6.96 33.04
CA GLU A 650 -25.48 -8.22 33.77
C GLU A 650 -26.47 -9.30 33.33
N ASP A 651 -27.73 -8.93 33.04
CA ASP A 651 -28.74 -9.87 32.50
C ASP A 651 -28.40 -10.40 31.10
N ARG A 652 -27.47 -9.75 30.38
CA ARG A 652 -27.02 -10.16 29.04
C ARG A 652 -25.74 -10.99 29.05
N PHE A 653 -25.01 -11.03 30.16
CA PHE A 653 -23.91 -11.97 30.37
C PHE A 653 -24.47 -13.37 30.56
#